data_AF-A0A0V0V6W9-F1
#
_entry.id   AF-A0A0V0V6W9-F1
#
_cell.length_a   1.000
_cell.length_b   1.000
_cell.length_c   1.000
_cell.angle_alpha   90.00
_cell.angle_beta   90.00
_cell.angle_gamma   90.00
#
_symmetry.space_group_name_H-M   'P 1'
#
loop_
_entity.id
_entity.type
_entity.pdbx_description
1 polymer ?
#
loop_
_entity_poly.entity_id
_entity_poly.type
_entity_poly.pdbx_seq_one_letter_code
_entity_poly.pdbx_strand_id
1 'polypeptide(L)'
;MANETQPINALPEGQIRHGERMDRVFPGWLRLGFTDLGAYRPYDLNMPLRAVKRENGWKDFYNDPPITEIGYATSQMIGRGMKLSGIGFDMVYCSPALRSIQSAHGILKSFPGSNTKICIEAGLFEYLGWYENANLNFLNTDQLVSEGYEIQPNYIPYMMAQTLKNKFHSETIEEYYKRVNTVTLLWSRKSKSDEVDPEKRFREGLSYDGTRYSVRLLWKNSGCWLPDNFAVAKRRLETLERRMAREPSRRDVHSSILHSYLVNGWAEEITSEGPEGRTWYLPHHVVSQQGPGATKHRIVFDASAKFKGTSLNEQLDSGLKLQADLLGILLRFRRFRVALQSDIAKMFLQVGLREEDRDVCRFLWRKDGPGGPIATYRLTRVCFGLACSPYLAMQVVNHHLREKRDCFGTVVDDIMAGMYVDDLVVSCDSIEEARDFAHRSSELLASGGFHLAKWASNAPEALVDRPTEEIFRDRYSCLWKTLGVSWNPQEDELTFRPPELAASQNQETKRDLLRTAASVFDPLGGLTPFTVRAKQMFQSLWQTGMAWDDNLPAEVELQWRVWKLELNELHCIAMPRAYFPFSPTEASRLELHGFGDASEAAYAAVVYLRAVKTPDDVQVSFVTAKSRVAPLKKLSTPRLELMAALLCARLVCYVRKELALNVEACHCWSDSKVALGWINGDANRWKLFVANRVREIQALTPSLWWRYIPTEDNPADLASRGCTVKNLSSSLKWWQGPTWLRGSPETWPEAEREERIESLEVLEKERRATAVLVTVSPPQDAANVINPGRYSSFERLIRVTAWCRRFRHNTTMPACSKRTGIGLTSDELKEAERIWIRQEQIHAFGLKESLDKAMTKMLCGLNPFLDEFGVLRVGGRLGRAQLEEETKFSALLPRKGMIVDLLNRREHNRQLHAGVAQTLAALRERFWILRGRSAVKRVLRTCGICRRVAARPFQQRMGDLPAIRVNPARPFSNVGIDFVGPLLVRSESSKSVIKKAYICLFTYQTIESFLRALRRFVARRGRPDTIQSDNFRTFHQANAFLKHLFSGRNWETVQRHLASERVEWIFITERSPWCGGYWERLVRSVKTALKATLGQCLAAPDELRDARACDLDEEMALTPAHFLIGRSLASFPDRSNSADRGTLRSSSRHLLHRWSYQQKLVGAFWKRWKREYVVTLSSRGKWKKLHEQPRVGDVVLVADYNTPRRRWSLGRIVELLTGGDGLTRSAKVNTAAGTLCRSVRTLVLLELAEAY
;
A
#
# COMPACT_ATOMS: atom_id res chain seq x y z
N MET A 1 -25.43 3.69 15.81
CA MET A 1 -24.02 3.92 15.47
C MET A 1 -23.51 2.63 14.84
N ALA A 2 -23.51 2.60 13.50
CA ALA A 2 -23.54 1.39 12.69
C ALA A 2 -22.17 1.13 12.05
N ASN A 3 -21.64 -0.07 12.28
CA ASN A 3 -20.52 -0.65 11.53
C ASN A 3 -20.96 -2.03 11.02
N GLU A 4 -21.72 -2.04 9.92
CA GLU A 4 -21.87 -3.22 9.07
C GLU A 4 -20.67 -3.28 8.12
N THR A 5 -19.63 -4.03 8.50
CA THR A 5 -18.59 -4.45 7.55
C THR A 5 -18.99 -5.80 6.98
N GLN A 6 -19.61 -5.79 5.80
CA GLN A 6 -19.72 -6.96 4.93
C GLN A 6 -18.31 -7.50 4.57
N PRO A 7 -18.18 -8.82 4.36
CA PRO A 7 -16.92 -9.43 3.97
C PRO A 7 -16.49 -8.94 2.58
N ILE A 8 -15.23 -8.52 2.45
CA ILE A 8 -14.58 -8.23 1.17
C ILE A 8 -14.45 -9.55 0.39
N ASN A 9 -15.51 -9.93 -0.32
CA ASN A 9 -15.54 -11.01 -1.29
C ASN A 9 -16.41 -10.57 -2.48
N ALA A 10 -15.89 -9.56 -3.18
CA ALA A 10 -16.04 -9.27 -4.60
C ALA A 10 -15.41 -7.88 -4.75
N LEU A 11 -14.24 -7.77 -5.39
CA LEU A 11 -13.84 -6.51 -6.01
C LEU A 11 -14.43 -6.54 -7.43
N PRO A 12 -15.64 -6.03 -7.69
CA PRO A 12 -15.87 -5.43 -8.99
C PRO A 12 -15.05 -4.12 -9.01
N GLU A 13 -14.42 -3.81 -10.15
CA GLU A 13 -13.76 -2.52 -10.43
C GLU A 13 -12.34 -2.36 -9.82
N GLY A 14 -11.33 -2.54 -10.68
CA GLY A 14 -9.92 -2.38 -10.33
C GLY A 14 -9.56 -0.91 -10.05
N GLN A 15 -9.32 -0.57 -8.79
CA GLN A 15 -8.72 0.71 -8.43
C GLN A 15 -7.24 0.72 -8.78
N ILE A 16 -6.84 1.57 -9.73
CA ILE A 16 -5.44 1.73 -10.14
C ILE A 16 -4.93 3.06 -9.60
N ARG A 17 -3.96 3.01 -8.68
CA ARG A 17 -3.15 4.16 -8.30
C ARG A 17 -1.76 3.99 -8.87
N HIS A 18 -1.43 4.76 -9.90
CA HIS A 18 -0.13 4.74 -10.53
C HIS A 18 0.25 6.13 -11.03
N GLY A 19 1.48 6.57 -10.76
CA GLY A 19 1.96 7.87 -11.21
C GLY A 19 3.14 8.37 -10.39
N GLU A 20 4.28 8.56 -11.05
CA GLU A 20 5.46 9.20 -10.48
C GLU A 20 5.20 10.73 -10.41
N ARG A 21 4.99 11.28 -9.21
CA ARG A 21 4.58 12.68 -9.03
C ARG A 21 5.73 13.66 -9.22
N MET A 22 5.50 14.74 -9.97
CA MET A 22 6.52 15.77 -10.25
C MET A 22 7.11 16.42 -8.98
N ASP A 23 6.28 16.72 -7.99
CA ASP A 23 6.71 17.34 -6.73
C ASP A 23 7.55 16.42 -5.84
N ARG A 24 7.40 15.10 -6.00
CA ARG A 24 8.16 14.09 -5.25
C ARG A 24 9.50 13.77 -5.90
N VAL A 25 9.55 13.75 -7.24
CA VAL A 25 10.75 13.43 -8.02
C VAL A 25 11.67 14.63 -8.16
N PHE A 26 11.08 15.83 -8.33
CA PHE A 26 11.80 17.07 -8.52
C PHE A 26 11.41 18.09 -7.43
N PRO A 27 11.96 17.97 -6.20
CA PRO A 27 11.76 18.96 -5.15
C PRO A 27 12.19 20.35 -5.63
N GLY A 28 11.25 21.29 -5.73
CA GLY A 28 11.49 22.66 -6.22
C GLY A 28 11.25 22.88 -7.73
N TRP A 29 10.65 21.92 -8.43
CA TRP A 29 10.33 22.04 -9.87
C TRP A 29 9.50 23.27 -10.25
N LEU A 30 8.70 23.81 -9.34
CA LEU A 30 7.96 25.05 -9.58
C LEU A 30 8.87 26.26 -9.76
N ARG A 31 9.98 26.33 -9.00
CA ARG A 31 10.95 27.42 -9.07
C ARG A 31 11.90 27.27 -10.26
N LEU A 32 12.25 26.03 -10.59
CA LEU A 32 13.26 25.73 -11.61
C LEU A 32 12.64 25.51 -13.00
N GLY A 33 11.40 25.02 -13.04
CA GLY A 33 10.67 24.69 -14.26
C GLY A 33 9.78 25.82 -14.77
N PHE A 34 9.61 26.91 -14.03
CA PHE A 34 8.89 28.11 -14.50
C PHE A 34 9.79 29.33 -14.38
N THR A 35 9.75 30.18 -15.41
CA THR A 35 10.44 31.48 -15.42
C THR A 35 9.72 32.50 -14.52
N ASP A 36 10.38 33.61 -14.20
CA ASP A 36 9.77 34.71 -13.43
C ASP A 36 8.53 35.32 -14.12
N LEU A 37 8.40 35.13 -15.44
CA LEU A 37 7.24 35.51 -16.25
C LEU A 37 6.17 34.40 -16.33
N GLY A 38 6.33 33.30 -15.60
CA GLY A 38 5.40 32.17 -15.55
C GLY A 38 5.46 31.20 -16.73
N ALA A 39 6.40 31.35 -17.67
CA ALA A 39 6.56 30.40 -18.77
C ALA A 39 7.27 29.11 -18.31
N TYR A 40 6.71 27.95 -18.62
CA TYR A 40 7.26 26.63 -18.27
C TYR A 40 8.41 26.22 -19.20
N ARG A 41 9.51 25.72 -18.63
CA ARG A 41 10.66 25.15 -19.34
C ARG A 41 11.17 23.92 -18.59
N PRO A 42 10.99 22.70 -19.11
CA PRO A 42 11.58 21.51 -18.51
C PRO A 42 13.11 21.60 -18.57
N TYR A 43 13.78 21.22 -17.48
CA TYR A 43 15.25 21.18 -17.39
C TYR A 43 15.80 19.75 -17.25
N ASP A 44 14.92 18.75 -17.23
CA ASP A 44 15.22 17.32 -17.18
C ASP A 44 14.31 16.58 -18.16
N LEU A 45 14.82 15.50 -18.78
CA LEU A 45 14.09 14.70 -19.77
C LEU A 45 12.88 13.96 -19.19
N ASN A 46 12.87 13.70 -17.87
CA ASN A 46 11.73 13.09 -17.19
C ASN A 46 10.66 14.12 -16.78
N MET A 47 10.88 15.43 -16.99
CA MET A 47 9.84 16.43 -16.80
C MET A 47 8.93 16.51 -18.03
N PRO A 48 7.62 16.81 -17.85
CA PRO A 48 6.69 17.02 -18.96
C PRO A 48 7.26 18.00 -19.97
N LEU A 49 7.11 17.72 -21.28
CA LEU A 49 7.60 18.64 -22.33
C LEU A 49 6.89 20.00 -22.30
N ARG A 50 5.65 20.03 -21.83
CA ARG A 50 4.84 21.24 -21.62
C ARG A 50 4.05 21.13 -20.31
N ALA A 51 3.83 22.26 -19.65
CA ALA A 51 2.85 22.37 -18.57
C ALA A 51 1.53 22.88 -19.14
N VAL A 52 0.44 22.36 -18.61
CA VAL A 52 -0.93 22.80 -18.93
C VAL A 52 -1.14 24.25 -18.50
N LYS A 53 -1.92 25.04 -19.24
CA LYS A 53 -2.22 26.41 -18.80
C LYS A 53 -3.16 26.42 -17.58
N ARG A 54 -2.89 27.31 -16.62
CA ARG A 54 -3.66 27.49 -15.37
C ARG A 54 -3.99 28.96 -15.17
N GLU A 55 -5.13 29.26 -14.53
CA GLU A 55 -5.62 30.63 -14.32
C GLU A 55 -4.68 31.46 -13.43
N ASN A 56 -4.17 30.91 -12.32
CA ASN A 56 -3.19 31.60 -11.47
C ASN A 56 -1.73 31.28 -11.86
N GLY A 57 -1.52 30.78 -13.07
CA GLY A 57 -0.21 30.36 -13.57
C GLY A 57 0.42 29.23 -12.76
N TRP A 58 1.72 29.32 -12.50
CA TRP A 58 2.48 28.22 -11.90
C TRP A 58 2.08 27.90 -10.45
N LYS A 59 1.40 28.82 -9.75
CA LYS A 59 1.00 28.65 -8.34
C LYS A 59 -0.01 27.53 -8.14
N ASP A 60 -0.90 27.31 -9.12
CA ASP A 60 -1.95 26.27 -9.03
C ASP A 60 -1.36 24.85 -8.98
N PHE A 61 -0.14 24.65 -9.48
CA PHE A 61 0.55 23.36 -9.45
C PHE A 61 1.15 23.00 -8.08
N TYR A 62 1.15 23.93 -7.11
CA TYR A 62 1.66 23.65 -5.75
C TYR A 62 0.86 22.54 -5.06
N ASN A 63 -0.47 22.61 -5.16
CA ASN A 63 -1.38 21.62 -4.59
C ASN A 63 -1.92 20.62 -5.62
N ASP A 64 -1.66 20.83 -6.91
CA ASP A 64 -2.10 19.93 -8.00
C ASP A 64 -0.98 19.67 -9.04
N PRO A 65 0.12 18.99 -8.64
CA PRO A 65 1.25 18.73 -9.52
C PRO A 65 0.91 17.66 -10.58
N PRO A 66 1.51 17.73 -11.79
CA PRO A 66 1.41 16.70 -12.81
C PRO A 66 2.27 15.45 -12.50
N ILE A 67 2.16 14.41 -13.34
CA ILE A 67 3.11 13.28 -13.36
C ILE A 67 4.32 13.57 -14.27
N THR A 68 5.41 12.83 -14.07
CA THR A 68 6.61 12.85 -14.94
C THR A 68 6.35 12.18 -16.30
N GLU A 69 7.26 12.34 -17.26
CA GLU A 69 7.21 11.62 -18.55
C GLU A 69 7.31 10.10 -18.37
N ILE A 70 8.16 9.62 -17.45
CA ILE A 70 8.23 8.19 -17.10
C ILE A 70 6.92 7.73 -16.45
N GLY A 71 6.34 8.53 -15.55
CA GLY A 71 5.04 8.22 -14.94
C GLY A 71 3.93 8.07 -15.99
N TYR A 72 3.92 8.96 -17.00
CA TYR A 72 2.99 8.90 -18.12
C TYR A 72 3.24 7.67 -19.02
N ALA A 73 4.49 7.38 -19.37
CA ALA A 73 4.87 6.21 -20.15
C ALA A 73 4.53 4.89 -19.43
N THR A 74 4.72 4.81 -18.12
CA THR A 74 4.37 3.62 -17.33
C THR A 74 2.86 3.42 -17.27
N SER A 75 2.08 4.50 -17.24
CA SER A 75 0.61 4.44 -17.35
C SER A 75 0.16 3.84 -18.69
N GLN A 76 0.85 4.17 -19.79
CA GLN A 76 0.63 3.52 -21.08
C GLN A 76 1.02 2.03 -21.07
N MET A 77 2.12 1.67 -20.42
CA MET A 77 2.51 0.26 -20.30
C MET A 77 1.46 -0.56 -19.53
N ILE A 78 0.88 0.00 -18.46
CA ILE A 78 -0.23 -0.61 -17.73
C ILE A 78 -1.43 -0.82 -18.66
N GLY A 79 -1.83 0.22 -19.41
CA GLY A 79 -2.92 0.11 -20.37
C GLY A 79 -2.69 -0.98 -21.43
N ARG A 80 -1.47 -1.08 -21.97
CA ARG A 80 -1.10 -2.17 -22.89
C ARG A 80 -1.17 -3.55 -22.23
N GLY A 81 -0.69 -3.67 -20.99
CA GLY A 81 -0.79 -4.91 -20.22
C GLY A 81 -2.24 -5.35 -20.02
N MET A 82 -3.11 -4.42 -19.63
CA MET A 82 -4.54 -4.68 -19.46
C MET A 82 -5.19 -5.13 -20.77
N LYS A 83 -4.88 -4.46 -21.88
CA LYS A 83 -5.33 -4.87 -23.22
C LYS A 83 -4.88 -6.28 -23.58
N LEU A 84 -3.62 -6.63 -23.35
CA LEU A 84 -3.07 -7.97 -23.61
C LEU A 84 -3.72 -9.05 -22.74
N SER A 85 -4.17 -8.69 -21.54
CA SER A 85 -4.92 -9.58 -20.63
C SER A 85 -6.43 -9.63 -20.92
N GLY A 86 -6.91 -8.99 -22.00
CA GLY A 86 -8.33 -8.96 -22.35
C GLY A 86 -9.19 -8.09 -21.44
N ILE A 87 -8.60 -7.15 -20.70
CA ILE A 87 -9.30 -6.23 -19.81
C ILE A 87 -9.62 -4.94 -20.57
N GLY A 88 -10.91 -4.61 -20.70
CA GLY A 88 -11.41 -3.35 -21.27
C GLY A 88 -12.04 -2.42 -20.22
N PHE A 89 -12.47 -1.23 -20.66
CA PHE A 89 -13.14 -0.25 -19.81
C PHE A 89 -14.45 0.23 -20.45
N ASP A 90 -15.56 0.04 -19.76
CA ASP A 90 -16.84 0.64 -20.14
C ASP A 90 -16.92 2.11 -19.71
N MET A 91 -16.35 2.43 -18.55
CA MET A 91 -16.27 3.80 -18.01
C MET A 91 -14.97 4.02 -17.23
N VAL A 92 -14.48 5.26 -17.22
CA VAL A 92 -13.31 5.66 -16.45
C VAL A 92 -13.65 6.85 -15.57
N TYR A 93 -13.72 6.64 -14.27
CA TYR A 93 -13.91 7.70 -13.28
C TYR A 93 -12.58 8.13 -12.67
N CYS A 94 -12.34 9.43 -12.58
CA CYS A 94 -11.07 9.97 -12.12
C CYS A 94 -11.25 11.18 -11.20
N SER A 95 -10.37 11.28 -10.20
CA SER A 95 -10.25 12.48 -9.38
C SER A 95 -9.84 13.70 -10.23
N PRO A 96 -10.26 14.94 -9.88
CA PRO A 96 -9.87 16.16 -10.59
C PRO A 96 -8.39 16.53 -10.47
N ALA A 97 -7.61 15.77 -9.69
CA ALA A 97 -6.16 15.97 -9.61
C ALA A 97 -5.51 15.74 -10.98
N LEU A 98 -4.71 16.69 -11.46
CA LEU A 98 -4.09 16.64 -12.79
C LEU A 98 -3.27 15.38 -13.01
N ARG A 99 -2.52 14.94 -12.00
CA ARG A 99 -1.78 13.67 -12.07
C ARG A 99 -2.67 12.45 -12.30
N SER A 100 -3.85 12.41 -11.68
CA SER A 100 -4.79 11.29 -11.82
C SER A 100 -5.37 11.29 -13.24
N ILE A 101 -5.70 12.48 -13.77
CA ILE A 101 -6.19 12.67 -15.13
C ILE A 101 -5.12 12.22 -16.14
N GLN A 102 -3.86 12.63 -15.96
CA GLN A 102 -2.76 12.24 -16.84
C GLN A 102 -2.50 10.74 -16.82
N SER A 103 -2.56 10.08 -15.66
CA SER A 103 -2.46 8.63 -15.57
C SER A 103 -3.61 7.91 -16.27
N ALA A 104 -4.85 8.35 -16.05
CA ALA A 104 -6.03 7.78 -16.72
C ALA A 104 -5.96 7.95 -18.25
N HIS A 105 -5.54 9.13 -18.70
CA HIS A 105 -5.34 9.41 -20.12
C HIS A 105 -4.23 8.55 -20.74
N GLY A 106 -3.11 8.35 -20.03
CA GLY A 106 -2.03 7.46 -20.46
C GLY A 106 -2.51 6.01 -20.62
N ILE A 107 -3.31 5.50 -19.68
CA ILE A 107 -3.92 4.16 -19.77
C ILE A 107 -4.83 4.07 -20.99
N LEU A 108 -5.74 5.03 -21.18
CA LEU A 108 -6.71 5.03 -22.29
C LEU A 108 -6.05 5.13 -23.67
N LYS A 109 -4.94 5.87 -23.81
CA LYS A 109 -4.18 5.94 -25.08
C LYS A 109 -3.71 4.57 -25.60
N SER A 110 -3.64 3.55 -24.74
CA SER A 110 -3.25 2.20 -25.13
C SER A 110 -4.39 1.40 -25.78
N PHE A 111 -5.60 1.96 -25.82
CA PHE A 111 -6.82 1.40 -26.42
C PHE A 111 -7.27 2.26 -27.61
N PRO A 112 -6.49 2.34 -28.71
CA PRO A 112 -6.87 3.13 -29.88
C PRO A 112 -8.20 2.61 -30.46
N GLY A 113 -9.18 3.50 -30.61
CA GLY A 113 -10.54 3.19 -31.09
C GLY A 113 -11.58 2.95 -29.99
N SER A 114 -11.23 3.03 -28.71
CA SER A 114 -12.22 3.06 -27.62
C SER A 114 -12.97 4.39 -27.61
N ASN A 115 -14.30 4.36 -27.49
CA ASN A 115 -15.13 5.55 -27.28
C ASN A 115 -15.18 5.99 -25.80
N THR A 116 -14.44 5.30 -24.91
CA THR A 116 -14.49 5.52 -23.47
C THR A 116 -13.72 6.79 -23.09
N LYS A 117 -14.43 7.77 -22.49
CA LYS A 117 -13.87 9.04 -22.02
C LYS A 117 -13.78 9.08 -20.49
N ILE A 118 -12.97 9.99 -19.96
CA ILE A 118 -12.73 10.19 -18.53
C ILE A 118 -13.85 11.03 -17.92
N CYS A 119 -14.50 10.52 -16.88
CA CYS A 119 -15.48 11.21 -16.04
C CYS A 119 -14.79 11.80 -14.80
N ILE A 120 -14.80 13.12 -14.64
CA ILE A 120 -14.13 13.82 -13.53
C ILE A 120 -15.04 13.90 -12.30
N GLU A 121 -14.59 13.37 -11.17
CA GLU A 121 -15.32 13.35 -9.91
C GLU A 121 -14.49 13.83 -8.74
N ALA A 122 -14.94 14.94 -8.14
CA ALA A 122 -14.24 15.53 -7.01
C ALA A 122 -14.34 14.66 -5.74
N GLY A 123 -15.40 13.87 -5.60
CA GLY A 123 -15.56 12.93 -4.50
C GLY A 123 -14.42 11.91 -4.32
N LEU A 124 -13.62 11.65 -5.37
CA LEU A 124 -12.42 10.80 -5.30
C LEU A 124 -11.13 11.51 -4.91
N PHE A 125 -11.14 12.83 -4.80
CA PHE A 125 -9.95 13.57 -4.41
C PHE A 125 -9.46 13.11 -3.04
N GLU A 126 -8.13 13.15 -2.85
CA GLU A 126 -7.49 12.61 -1.66
C GLU A 126 -7.85 13.39 -0.39
N TYR A 127 -7.27 12.98 0.73
CA TYR A 127 -7.54 13.60 2.03
C TYR A 127 -7.19 15.09 2.02
N LEU A 128 -8.20 15.94 2.25
CA LEU A 128 -8.02 17.39 2.17
C LEU A 128 -7.13 17.95 3.29
N GLY A 129 -7.03 17.25 4.43
CA GLY A 129 -6.14 17.64 5.53
C GLY A 129 -4.64 17.62 5.20
N TRP A 130 -4.23 17.12 4.02
CA TRP A 130 -2.86 17.27 3.51
C TRP A 130 -2.57 18.64 2.88
N TYR A 131 -3.58 19.47 2.66
CA TYR A 131 -3.47 20.74 1.96
C TYR A 131 -3.73 21.92 2.91
N GLU A 132 -2.69 22.67 3.24
CA GLU A 132 -2.82 23.90 4.02
C GLU A 132 -3.73 24.90 3.26
N ASN A 133 -4.85 25.30 3.90
CA ASN A 133 -5.86 26.25 3.39
C ASN A 133 -6.72 25.80 2.18
N ALA A 134 -6.75 24.51 1.80
CA ALA A 134 -7.66 23.92 0.80
C ALA A 134 -7.85 24.70 -0.52
N ASN A 135 -6.89 25.55 -0.92
CA ASN A 135 -6.99 26.40 -2.10
C ASN A 135 -6.62 25.59 -3.36
N LEU A 136 -7.51 24.67 -3.74
CA LEU A 136 -7.34 23.70 -4.81
C LEU A 136 -7.94 24.23 -6.12
N ASN A 137 -7.13 24.74 -7.05
CA ASN A 137 -7.65 25.24 -8.33
C ASN A 137 -7.56 24.17 -9.43
N PHE A 138 -8.57 23.30 -9.52
CA PHE A 138 -8.66 22.26 -10.56
C PHE A 138 -8.99 22.86 -11.93
N LEU A 139 -8.49 22.23 -13.00
CA LEU A 139 -8.93 22.54 -14.35
C LEU A 139 -10.39 22.14 -14.52
N ASN A 140 -11.17 22.99 -15.19
CA ASN A 140 -12.53 22.64 -15.58
C ASN A 140 -12.55 21.75 -16.83
N THR A 141 -13.71 21.19 -17.14
CA THR A 141 -13.89 20.23 -18.24
C THR A 141 -13.47 20.82 -19.60
N ASP A 142 -13.83 22.06 -19.90
CA ASP A 142 -13.51 22.72 -21.16
C ASP A 142 -12.00 22.95 -21.31
N GLN A 143 -11.33 23.37 -20.24
CA GLN A 143 -9.88 23.51 -20.18
C GLN A 143 -9.17 22.17 -20.42
N LEU A 144 -9.64 21.09 -19.80
CA LEU A 144 -9.06 19.76 -19.99
C LEU A 144 -9.23 19.24 -21.43
N VAL A 145 -10.40 19.44 -22.04
CA VAL A 145 -10.64 19.07 -23.44
C VAL A 145 -9.75 19.89 -24.38
N SER A 146 -9.59 21.20 -24.12
CA SER A 146 -8.73 22.08 -24.93
C SER A 146 -7.24 21.69 -24.89
N GLU A 147 -6.80 21.06 -23.79
CA GLU A 147 -5.43 20.58 -23.60
C GLU A 147 -5.20 19.18 -24.21
N GLY A 148 -6.26 18.57 -24.76
CA GLY A 148 -6.22 17.29 -25.47
C GLY A 148 -6.51 16.06 -24.59
N TYR A 149 -7.08 16.24 -23.40
CA TYR A 149 -7.54 15.13 -22.57
C TYR A 149 -8.92 14.64 -23.04
N GLU A 150 -9.09 13.32 -23.10
CA GLU A 150 -10.34 12.65 -23.50
C GLU A 150 -11.36 12.67 -22.36
N ILE A 151 -11.87 13.85 -22.00
CA ILE A 151 -12.85 14.04 -20.92
C ILE A 151 -14.28 13.91 -21.46
N GLN A 152 -15.18 13.36 -20.66
CA GLN A 152 -16.62 13.32 -20.95
C GLN A 152 -17.27 14.67 -20.60
N PRO A 153 -17.68 15.49 -21.60
CA PRO A 153 -18.10 16.88 -21.36
C PRO A 153 -19.41 17.00 -20.57
N ASN A 154 -20.33 16.06 -20.75
CA ASN A 154 -21.66 16.09 -20.12
C ASN A 154 -21.73 15.27 -18.82
N TYR A 155 -20.59 14.91 -18.23
CA TYR A 155 -20.59 14.15 -16.99
C TYR A 155 -20.97 15.05 -15.80
N ILE A 156 -22.04 14.68 -15.10
CA ILE A 156 -22.45 15.32 -13.84
C ILE A 156 -21.85 14.52 -12.67
N PRO A 157 -20.84 15.05 -11.96
CA PRO A 157 -20.24 14.37 -10.82
C PRO A 157 -21.23 14.31 -9.66
N TYR A 158 -21.16 13.24 -8.88
CA TYR A 158 -21.96 13.10 -7.66
C TYR A 158 -21.57 14.18 -6.64
N MET A 159 -20.29 14.50 -6.56
CA MET A 159 -19.75 15.58 -5.76
C MET A 159 -18.99 16.56 -6.66
N MET A 160 -19.56 17.76 -6.76
CA MET A 160 -18.91 18.89 -7.42
C MET A 160 -17.64 19.31 -6.66
N ALA A 161 -16.64 19.82 -7.38
CA ALA A 161 -15.40 20.34 -6.79
C ALA A 161 -15.67 21.44 -5.75
N GLN A 162 -16.69 22.27 -5.96
CA GLN A 162 -17.09 23.30 -5.01
C GLN A 162 -17.62 22.69 -3.70
N THR A 163 -18.42 21.63 -3.78
CA THR A 163 -18.95 20.91 -2.61
C THR A 163 -17.83 20.25 -1.81
N LEU A 164 -16.86 19.64 -2.50
CA LEU A 164 -15.66 19.08 -1.87
C LEU A 164 -14.92 20.16 -1.05
N LYS A 165 -14.63 21.31 -1.66
CA LYS A 165 -13.94 22.43 -0.98
C LYS A 165 -14.72 22.96 0.20
N ASN A 166 -16.01 23.22 0.04
CA ASN A 166 -16.81 23.90 1.06
C ASN A 166 -17.10 22.99 2.26
N LYS A 167 -17.49 21.74 2.00
CA LYS A 167 -18.04 20.85 3.03
C LYS A 167 -16.98 19.98 3.72
N PHE A 168 -15.85 19.72 3.06
CA PHE A 168 -14.86 18.74 3.54
C PHE A 168 -13.48 19.36 3.81
N HIS A 169 -13.34 20.69 3.82
CA HIS A 169 -12.06 21.37 4.10
C HIS A 169 -11.42 20.99 5.45
N SER A 170 -12.22 20.58 6.44
CA SER A 170 -11.79 20.14 7.76
C SER A 170 -12.10 18.66 8.02
N GLU A 171 -12.24 17.85 6.97
CA GLU A 171 -12.58 16.43 7.13
C GLU A 171 -11.49 15.69 7.94
N THR A 172 -11.92 14.72 8.74
CA THR A 172 -11.05 13.74 9.39
C THR A 172 -10.69 12.63 8.41
N ILE A 173 -9.63 11.85 8.71
CA ILE A 173 -9.22 10.72 7.86
C ILE A 173 -10.36 9.69 7.72
N GLU A 174 -11.16 9.48 8.76
CA GLU A 174 -12.32 8.58 8.71
C GLU A 174 -13.43 9.10 7.79
N GLU A 175 -13.70 10.40 7.82
CA GLU A 175 -14.67 11.04 6.92
C GLU A 175 -14.21 11.00 5.46
N TYR A 176 -12.91 11.12 5.19
CA TYR A 176 -12.33 10.90 3.86
C TYR A 176 -12.62 9.49 3.34
N TYR A 177 -12.34 8.46 4.14
CA TYR A 177 -12.62 7.08 3.72
C TYR A 177 -14.12 6.85 3.52
N LYS A 178 -14.98 7.42 4.37
CA LYS A 178 -16.43 7.38 4.17
C LYS A 178 -16.83 8.07 2.87
N ARG A 179 -16.33 9.28 2.58
CA ARG A 179 -16.60 10.03 1.35
C ARG A 179 -16.20 9.25 0.10
N VAL A 180 -14.95 8.79 0.03
CA VAL A 180 -14.45 8.03 -1.14
C VAL A 180 -15.20 6.71 -1.30
N ASN A 181 -15.48 6.00 -0.20
CA ASN A 181 -16.26 4.76 -0.24
C ASN A 181 -17.71 5.02 -0.67
N THR A 182 -18.35 6.08 -0.20
CA THR A 182 -19.70 6.48 -0.63
C THR A 182 -19.72 6.78 -2.13
N VAL A 183 -18.77 7.58 -2.62
CA VAL A 183 -18.67 7.93 -4.05
C VAL A 183 -18.40 6.68 -4.90
N THR A 184 -17.50 5.81 -4.45
CA THR A 184 -17.17 4.54 -5.13
C THR A 184 -18.35 3.57 -5.13
N LEU A 185 -19.06 3.42 -4.01
CA LEU A 185 -20.28 2.59 -3.91
C LEU A 185 -21.41 3.16 -4.76
N LEU A 186 -21.56 4.48 -4.81
CA LEU A 186 -22.54 5.13 -5.66
C LEU A 186 -22.23 4.92 -7.12
N TRP A 187 -20.96 4.83 -7.53
CA TRP A 187 -20.62 4.44 -8.90
C TRP A 187 -20.62 2.97 -9.16
N SER A 188 -20.38 2.10 -8.19
CA SER A 188 -20.70 0.69 -8.39
C SER A 188 -22.21 0.50 -8.59
N ARG A 189 -23.02 1.42 -8.03
CA ARG A 189 -24.44 1.56 -8.34
C ARG A 189 -24.69 2.32 -9.65
N LYS A 190 -23.82 3.26 -10.04
CA LYS A 190 -23.94 4.10 -11.25
C LYS A 190 -23.38 3.47 -12.53
N SER A 191 -22.38 2.60 -12.44
CA SER A 191 -21.91 1.71 -13.51
C SER A 191 -22.98 0.64 -13.80
N LYS A 192 -23.76 0.29 -12.78
CA LYS A 192 -25.06 -0.39 -12.90
C LYS A 192 -26.24 0.52 -13.26
N SER A 193 -26.06 1.85 -13.31
CA SER A 193 -27.13 2.82 -13.63
C SER A 193 -26.91 3.61 -14.94
N ASP A 194 -25.73 3.53 -15.56
CA ASP A 194 -25.46 4.00 -16.92
C ASP A 194 -25.82 2.92 -17.96
N GLU A 195 -25.97 1.66 -17.54
CA GLU A 195 -27.15 0.89 -17.96
C GLU A 195 -28.34 1.51 -17.24
N VAL A 196 -29.22 2.22 -17.96
CA VAL A 196 -30.47 2.78 -17.39
C VAL A 196 -31.04 1.76 -16.39
N ASP A 197 -31.16 2.16 -15.12
CA ASP A 197 -31.59 1.30 -13.99
C ASP A 197 -32.57 0.21 -14.47
N PRO A 198 -32.21 -1.09 -14.41
CA PRO A 198 -33.07 -2.16 -14.89
C PRO A 198 -34.46 -2.13 -14.26
N GLU A 199 -34.60 -1.58 -13.05
CA GLU A 199 -35.89 -1.34 -12.40
C GLU A 199 -36.64 -0.14 -13.00
N LYS A 200 -35.93 0.89 -13.46
CA LYS A 200 -36.51 2.00 -14.22
C LYS A 200 -36.99 1.55 -15.61
N ARG A 201 -36.18 0.82 -16.38
CA ARG A 201 -36.57 0.29 -17.71
C ARG A 201 -37.71 -0.70 -17.60
N PHE A 202 -37.69 -1.52 -16.56
CA PHE A 202 -38.80 -2.39 -16.22
C PHE A 202 -40.07 -1.57 -16.01
N ARG A 203 -40.04 -0.55 -15.14
CA ARG A 203 -41.19 0.32 -14.87
C ARG A 203 -41.70 1.06 -16.11
N GLU A 204 -40.81 1.63 -16.92
CA GLU A 204 -41.16 2.30 -18.18
C GLU A 204 -41.73 1.33 -19.23
N GLY A 205 -41.28 0.07 -19.20
CA GLY A 205 -41.73 -0.98 -20.10
C GLY A 205 -42.93 -1.78 -19.60
N LEU A 206 -43.39 -1.54 -18.37
CA LEU A 206 -44.48 -2.27 -17.74
C LEU A 206 -45.83 -1.64 -18.10
N SER A 207 -46.79 -2.47 -18.48
CA SER A 207 -48.18 -2.07 -18.66
C SER A 207 -49.11 -3.10 -18.03
N TYR A 208 -50.23 -2.65 -17.49
CA TYR A 208 -51.25 -3.52 -16.88
C TYR A 208 -52.59 -3.26 -17.58
N ASP A 209 -53.23 -4.31 -18.11
CA ASP A 209 -54.49 -4.20 -18.86
C ASP A 209 -55.75 -4.37 -17.99
N GLY A 210 -55.59 -4.43 -16.66
CA GLY A 210 -56.67 -4.73 -15.72
C GLY A 210 -56.78 -6.21 -15.35
N THR A 211 -56.13 -7.09 -16.12
CA THR A 211 -56.09 -8.54 -15.87
C THR A 211 -54.68 -9.12 -15.78
N ARG A 212 -53.73 -8.63 -16.59
CA ARG A 212 -52.36 -9.13 -16.68
C ARG A 212 -51.36 -8.02 -16.97
N TYR A 213 -50.13 -8.25 -16.57
CA TYR A 213 -49.01 -7.38 -16.87
C TYR A 213 -48.30 -7.79 -18.17
N SER A 214 -47.87 -6.79 -18.94
CA SER A 214 -46.97 -6.93 -20.07
C SER A 214 -45.70 -6.12 -19.85
N VAL A 215 -44.56 -6.67 -20.28
CA VAL A 215 -43.24 -6.07 -20.09
C VAL A 215 -42.49 -5.93 -21.41
N ARG A 216 -41.50 -5.02 -21.43
CA ARG A 216 -40.45 -4.98 -22.45
C ARG A 216 -39.27 -5.87 -22.07
N LEU A 217 -38.51 -6.31 -23.06
CA LEU A 217 -37.22 -6.95 -22.80
C LEU A 217 -36.21 -5.92 -22.29
N LEU A 218 -35.30 -6.36 -21.42
CA LEU A 218 -34.24 -5.52 -20.86
C LEU A 218 -33.08 -5.39 -21.84
N TRP A 219 -33.28 -4.65 -22.92
CA TRP A 219 -32.22 -4.35 -23.89
C TRP A 219 -31.04 -3.64 -23.20
N LYS A 220 -29.78 -4.02 -23.46
CA LYS A 220 -28.63 -3.27 -22.91
C LYS A 220 -28.57 -1.86 -23.47
N ASN A 221 -28.65 -1.73 -24.79
CA ASN A 221 -28.55 -0.46 -25.51
C ASN A 221 -29.79 -0.18 -26.36
N SER A 222 -30.11 1.09 -26.60
CA SER A 222 -31.23 1.49 -27.48
C SER A 222 -30.98 1.11 -28.95
N GLY A 223 -29.70 1.06 -29.37
CA GLY A 223 -29.26 0.69 -30.73
C GLY A 223 -28.94 -0.79 -30.95
N CYS A 224 -29.41 -1.72 -30.09
CA CYS A 224 -29.18 -3.15 -30.29
C CYS A 224 -29.71 -3.60 -31.67
N TRP A 225 -28.83 -4.23 -32.45
CA TRP A 225 -29.12 -4.75 -33.78
C TRP A 225 -28.81 -6.25 -33.84
N LEU A 226 -29.74 -7.03 -34.37
CA LEU A 226 -29.64 -8.47 -34.52
C LEU A 226 -29.65 -8.86 -36.01
N PRO A 227 -28.65 -9.61 -36.51
CA PRO A 227 -28.68 -10.14 -37.86
C PRO A 227 -29.74 -11.23 -38.00
N ASP A 228 -30.33 -11.36 -39.19
CA ASP A 228 -31.28 -12.44 -39.46
C ASP A 228 -30.59 -13.83 -39.37
N ASN A 229 -30.99 -14.62 -38.37
CA ASN A 229 -30.46 -15.95 -38.10
C ASN A 229 -31.39 -17.10 -38.58
N PHE A 230 -32.40 -16.83 -39.42
CA PHE A 230 -33.38 -17.80 -39.90
C PHE A 230 -32.73 -19.10 -40.42
N ALA A 231 -31.70 -18.98 -41.25
CA ALA A 231 -31.02 -20.14 -41.85
C ALA A 231 -30.33 -21.05 -40.82
N VAL A 232 -29.96 -20.52 -39.65
CA VAL A 232 -29.40 -21.30 -38.54
C VAL A 232 -30.51 -21.97 -37.75
N ALA A 233 -31.59 -21.24 -37.43
CA ALA A 233 -32.75 -21.79 -36.74
C ALA A 233 -33.39 -22.94 -37.54
N LYS A 234 -33.50 -22.80 -38.87
CA LYS A 234 -34.01 -23.84 -39.76
C LYS A 234 -33.15 -25.12 -39.71
N ARG A 235 -31.83 -24.98 -39.82
CA ARG A 235 -30.90 -26.13 -39.71
C ARG A 235 -30.97 -26.81 -38.33
N ARG A 236 -31.16 -26.03 -37.25
CA ARG A 236 -31.35 -26.56 -35.90
C ARG A 236 -32.68 -27.33 -35.77
N LEU A 237 -33.76 -26.82 -36.36
CA LEU A 237 -35.05 -27.52 -36.43
C LEU A 237 -34.91 -28.85 -37.17
N GLU A 238 -34.34 -28.86 -38.38
CA GLU A 238 -34.12 -30.09 -39.16
C GLU A 238 -33.25 -31.12 -38.42
N THR A 239 -32.30 -30.64 -37.61
CA THR A 239 -31.48 -31.50 -36.75
C THR A 239 -32.28 -32.06 -35.57
N LEU A 240 -33.11 -31.23 -34.95
CA LEU A 240 -34.04 -31.65 -33.90
C LEU A 240 -35.03 -32.70 -34.42
N GLU A 241 -35.59 -32.50 -35.62
CA GLU A 241 -36.48 -33.44 -36.30
C GLU A 241 -35.80 -34.79 -36.55
N ARG A 242 -34.56 -34.79 -37.07
CA ARG A 242 -33.78 -36.03 -37.25
C ARG A 242 -33.52 -36.77 -35.94
N ARG A 243 -33.34 -36.04 -34.83
CA ARG A 243 -33.18 -36.65 -33.50
C ARG A 243 -34.50 -37.21 -33.00
N MET A 244 -35.61 -36.48 -33.14
CA MET A 244 -36.95 -36.92 -32.73
C MET A 244 -37.49 -38.06 -33.60
N ALA A 245 -37.04 -38.20 -34.85
CA ALA A 245 -37.38 -39.35 -35.70
C ALA A 245 -36.87 -40.68 -35.11
N ARG A 246 -35.84 -40.65 -34.25
CA ARG A 246 -35.33 -41.82 -33.52
C ARG A 246 -36.09 -42.08 -32.21
N GLU A 247 -36.93 -41.15 -31.76
CA GLU A 247 -37.63 -41.20 -30.47
C GLU A 247 -39.05 -40.58 -30.61
N PRO A 248 -40.02 -41.34 -31.17
CA PRO A 248 -41.36 -40.81 -31.49
C PRO A 248 -42.12 -40.23 -30.29
N SER A 249 -41.97 -40.83 -29.10
CA SER A 249 -42.61 -40.35 -27.87
C SER A 249 -42.22 -38.90 -27.52
N ARG A 250 -40.95 -38.53 -27.67
CA ARG A 250 -40.49 -37.15 -27.43
C ARG A 250 -41.01 -36.18 -28.47
N ARG A 251 -41.23 -36.64 -29.69
CA ARG A 251 -41.83 -35.83 -30.76
C ARG A 251 -43.27 -35.44 -30.43
N ASP A 252 -44.06 -36.40 -29.95
CA ASP A 252 -45.47 -36.19 -29.62
C ASP A 252 -45.60 -35.24 -28.42
N VAL A 253 -44.77 -35.44 -27.40
CA VAL A 253 -44.65 -34.52 -26.26
C VAL A 253 -44.29 -33.11 -26.72
N HIS A 254 -43.27 -32.98 -27.59
CA HIS A 254 -42.85 -31.67 -28.10
C HIS A 254 -43.97 -30.97 -28.87
N SER A 255 -44.69 -31.72 -29.72
CA SER A 255 -45.77 -31.21 -30.56
C SER A 255 -46.97 -30.80 -29.70
N SER A 256 -47.32 -31.61 -28.69
CA SER A 256 -48.37 -31.31 -27.72
C SER A 256 -48.07 -30.03 -26.92
N ILE A 257 -46.83 -29.85 -26.47
CA ILE A 257 -46.45 -28.62 -25.74
C ILE A 257 -46.56 -27.40 -26.66
N LEU A 258 -46.01 -27.43 -27.88
CA LEU A 258 -46.14 -26.29 -28.80
C LEU A 258 -47.59 -26.01 -29.19
N HIS A 259 -48.40 -27.04 -29.40
CA HIS A 259 -49.83 -26.88 -29.63
C HIS A 259 -50.49 -26.16 -28.45
N SER A 260 -50.14 -26.52 -27.21
CA SER A 260 -50.63 -25.81 -26.03
C SER A 260 -50.21 -24.34 -26.00
N TYR A 261 -49.02 -23.99 -26.50
CA TYR A 261 -48.59 -22.58 -26.60
C TYR A 261 -49.48 -21.78 -27.54
N LEU A 262 -49.93 -22.38 -28.65
CA LEU A 262 -50.83 -21.73 -29.60
C LEU A 262 -52.25 -21.61 -29.03
N VAL A 263 -52.80 -22.69 -28.48
CA VAL A 263 -54.18 -22.72 -27.92
C VAL A 263 -54.33 -21.75 -26.74
N ASN A 264 -53.30 -21.63 -25.88
CA ASN A 264 -53.32 -20.71 -24.74
C ASN A 264 -52.91 -19.27 -25.11
N GLY A 265 -52.64 -18.99 -26.39
CA GLY A 265 -52.22 -17.67 -26.86
C GLY A 265 -50.86 -17.21 -26.32
N TRP A 266 -49.96 -18.14 -25.97
CA TRP A 266 -48.57 -17.85 -25.57
C TRP A 266 -47.62 -17.72 -26.77
N ALA A 267 -48.04 -18.22 -27.92
CA ALA A 267 -47.40 -18.02 -29.20
C ALA A 267 -48.47 -17.77 -30.28
N GLU A 268 -48.10 -17.06 -31.33
CA GLU A 268 -48.95 -16.78 -32.49
C GLU A 268 -48.19 -17.05 -33.79
N GLU A 269 -48.91 -17.48 -34.83
CA GLU A 269 -48.37 -17.65 -36.19
C GLU A 269 -48.21 -16.27 -36.84
N ILE A 270 -47.09 -16.03 -37.53
CA ILE A 270 -46.81 -14.75 -38.19
C ILE A 270 -46.41 -14.99 -39.65
N THR A 271 -47.00 -14.20 -40.55
CA THR A 271 -46.72 -14.21 -41.99
C THR A 271 -46.02 -12.93 -42.47
N SER A 272 -45.94 -11.90 -41.63
CA SER A 272 -45.28 -10.64 -41.94
C SER A 272 -43.76 -10.68 -41.70
N GLU A 273 -43.04 -9.96 -42.56
CA GLU A 273 -41.64 -9.66 -42.32
C GLU A 273 -41.51 -8.79 -41.06
N GLY A 274 -40.55 -9.16 -40.21
CA GLY A 274 -40.27 -8.42 -38.98
C GLY A 274 -39.36 -7.22 -39.25
N PRO A 275 -39.27 -6.28 -38.29
CA PRO A 275 -38.37 -5.13 -38.42
C PRO A 275 -36.91 -5.57 -38.55
N GLU A 276 -36.20 -4.97 -39.51
CA GLU A 276 -34.78 -5.23 -39.73
C GLU A 276 -33.97 -4.89 -38.46
N GLY A 277 -33.01 -5.76 -38.09
CA GLY A 277 -32.23 -5.58 -36.87
C GLY A 277 -32.98 -5.91 -35.57
N ARG A 278 -34.28 -6.21 -35.64
CA ARG A 278 -35.17 -6.52 -34.50
C ARG A 278 -35.99 -7.79 -34.72
N THR A 279 -35.46 -8.69 -35.54
CA THR A 279 -36.06 -9.99 -35.83
C THR A 279 -35.05 -11.09 -35.52
N TRP A 280 -35.43 -12.08 -34.71
CA TRP A 280 -34.55 -13.17 -34.29
C TRP A 280 -35.31 -14.47 -34.02
N TYR A 281 -34.73 -15.59 -34.49
CA TYR A 281 -35.32 -16.92 -34.42
C TYR A 281 -34.61 -17.77 -33.36
N LEU A 282 -35.34 -18.16 -32.32
CA LEU A 282 -34.88 -19.00 -31.23
C LEU A 282 -34.95 -20.48 -31.61
N PRO A 283 -33.81 -21.19 -31.69
CA PRO A 283 -33.82 -22.64 -31.63
C PRO A 283 -34.45 -23.10 -30.32
N HIS A 284 -35.06 -24.27 -30.29
CA HIS A 284 -35.71 -24.77 -29.09
C HIS A 284 -35.53 -26.28 -28.95
N HIS A 285 -35.67 -26.78 -27.73
CA HIS A 285 -35.58 -28.20 -27.42
C HIS A 285 -36.36 -28.54 -26.14
N VAL A 286 -36.70 -29.82 -25.97
CA VAL A 286 -37.40 -30.30 -24.78
C VAL A 286 -36.40 -30.76 -23.73
N VAL A 287 -36.53 -30.18 -22.53
CA VAL A 287 -35.90 -30.64 -21.30
C VAL A 287 -36.89 -31.49 -20.52
N SER A 288 -36.45 -32.67 -20.12
CA SER A 288 -37.23 -33.61 -19.32
C SER A 288 -36.72 -33.56 -17.89
N GLN A 289 -37.60 -33.31 -16.94
CA GLN A 289 -37.31 -33.37 -15.51
C GLN A 289 -38.06 -34.56 -14.93
N GLN A 290 -37.33 -35.54 -14.38
CA GLN A 290 -37.94 -36.64 -13.64
C GLN A 290 -38.50 -36.09 -12.32
N GLY A 291 -39.75 -36.43 -12.02
CA GLY A 291 -40.43 -36.07 -10.78
C GLY A 291 -41.16 -37.29 -10.21
N PRO A 292 -41.61 -37.23 -8.95
CA PRO A 292 -42.43 -38.28 -8.36
C PRO A 292 -43.71 -38.42 -9.20
N GLY A 293 -43.94 -39.58 -9.81
CA GLY A 293 -45.15 -39.91 -10.57
C GLY A 293 -45.09 -39.71 -12.10
N ALA A 294 -44.41 -38.67 -12.63
CA ALA A 294 -44.31 -38.45 -14.08
C ALA A 294 -43.12 -37.59 -14.50
N THR A 295 -42.64 -37.81 -15.73
CA THR A 295 -41.62 -36.95 -16.35
C THR A 295 -42.25 -35.64 -16.82
N LYS A 296 -41.85 -34.51 -16.22
CA LYS A 296 -42.31 -33.19 -16.65
C LYS A 296 -41.45 -32.71 -17.81
N HIS A 297 -42.09 -32.41 -18.94
CA HIS A 297 -41.41 -31.90 -20.12
C HIS A 297 -41.62 -30.38 -20.26
N ARG A 298 -40.55 -29.64 -20.52
CA ARG A 298 -40.59 -28.19 -20.77
C ARG A 298 -39.82 -27.88 -22.05
N ILE A 299 -40.34 -26.97 -22.88
CA ILE A 299 -39.60 -26.43 -24.01
C ILE A 299 -38.74 -25.26 -23.52
N VAL A 300 -37.46 -25.29 -23.86
CA VAL A 300 -36.49 -24.22 -23.60
C VAL A 300 -36.08 -23.62 -24.93
N PHE A 301 -36.17 -22.30 -25.03
CA PHE A 301 -35.75 -21.53 -26.19
C PHE A 301 -34.31 -21.06 -26.00
N ASP A 302 -33.42 -21.40 -26.93
CA ASP A 302 -31.99 -21.11 -26.85
C ASP A 302 -31.67 -19.70 -27.37
N ALA A 303 -31.86 -18.71 -26.51
CA ALA A 303 -31.47 -17.32 -26.80
C ALA A 303 -29.96 -17.05 -26.69
N SER A 304 -29.16 -18.07 -26.33
CA SER A 304 -27.70 -18.01 -26.29
C SER A 304 -27.06 -18.51 -27.59
N ALA A 305 -27.86 -19.07 -28.50
CA ALA A 305 -27.40 -19.50 -29.82
C ALA A 305 -26.76 -18.32 -30.58
N LYS A 306 -25.47 -18.41 -30.88
CA LYS A 306 -24.73 -17.34 -31.56
C LYS A 306 -24.87 -17.42 -33.08
N PHE A 307 -25.03 -16.27 -33.72
CA PHE A 307 -24.92 -16.10 -35.16
C PHE A 307 -24.22 -14.77 -35.48
N LYS A 308 -23.27 -14.81 -36.43
CA LYS A 308 -22.43 -13.66 -36.81
C LYS A 308 -21.84 -12.88 -35.61
N GLY A 309 -21.41 -13.60 -34.57
CA GLY A 309 -20.74 -13.02 -33.40
C GLY A 309 -21.65 -12.45 -32.31
N THR A 310 -22.98 -12.55 -32.42
CA THR A 310 -23.94 -12.11 -31.39
C THR A 310 -24.99 -13.19 -31.08
N SER A 311 -25.65 -13.08 -29.93
CA SER A 311 -26.89 -13.80 -29.56
C SER A 311 -27.90 -12.84 -28.92
N LEU A 312 -29.16 -13.25 -28.77
CA LEU A 312 -30.17 -12.42 -28.11
C LEU A 312 -29.81 -12.16 -26.64
N ASN A 313 -29.36 -13.18 -25.90
CA ASN A 313 -28.95 -13.02 -24.50
C ASN A 313 -27.74 -12.10 -24.31
N GLU A 314 -26.85 -11.97 -25.30
CA GLU A 314 -25.75 -11.00 -25.24
C GLU A 314 -26.25 -9.54 -25.32
N GLN A 315 -27.39 -9.32 -25.99
CA GLN A 315 -28.03 -8.01 -26.16
C GLN A 315 -29.00 -7.65 -25.02
N LEU A 316 -29.32 -8.60 -24.14
CA LEU A 316 -30.22 -8.42 -23.00
C LEU A 316 -29.43 -8.36 -21.68
N ASP A 317 -29.83 -7.46 -20.78
CA ASP A 317 -29.40 -7.46 -19.38
C ASP A 317 -30.19 -8.54 -18.62
N SER A 318 -29.52 -9.31 -17.77
CA SER A 318 -30.16 -10.30 -16.90
C SER A 318 -31.05 -9.70 -15.82
N GLY A 319 -30.87 -8.40 -15.51
CA GLY A 319 -31.53 -7.74 -14.39
C GLY A 319 -30.94 -8.14 -13.04
N LEU A 320 -31.53 -7.62 -11.96
CA LEU A 320 -31.08 -7.90 -10.59
C LEU A 320 -31.48 -9.31 -10.14
N LYS A 321 -30.70 -9.92 -9.25
CA LYS A 321 -31.11 -11.18 -8.60
C LYS A 321 -32.13 -10.86 -7.50
N LEU A 322 -33.41 -11.16 -7.77
CA LEU A 322 -34.53 -10.92 -6.86
C LEU A 322 -34.92 -12.15 -6.02
N GLN A 323 -34.21 -13.27 -6.19
CA GLN A 323 -34.48 -14.51 -5.46
C GLN A 323 -34.29 -14.29 -3.96
N ALA A 324 -35.35 -14.56 -3.19
CA ALA A 324 -35.28 -14.60 -1.75
C ALA A 324 -34.31 -15.70 -1.29
N ASP A 325 -33.71 -15.52 -0.11
CA ASP A 325 -32.79 -16.52 0.41
C ASP A 325 -33.52 -17.81 0.76
N LEU A 326 -33.15 -18.89 0.07
CA LEU A 326 -33.75 -20.21 0.21
C LEU A 326 -33.72 -20.74 1.65
N LEU A 327 -32.57 -20.58 2.33
CA LEU A 327 -32.44 -21.01 3.72
C LEU A 327 -33.34 -20.16 4.61
N GLY A 328 -33.42 -18.85 4.38
CA GLY A 328 -34.33 -17.97 5.11
C GLY A 328 -35.79 -18.40 5.00
N ILE A 329 -36.25 -18.75 3.78
CA ILE A 329 -37.61 -19.27 3.57
C ILE A 329 -37.82 -20.57 4.33
N LEU A 330 -36.89 -21.53 4.23
CA LEU A 330 -36.99 -22.80 4.95
C LEU A 330 -36.97 -22.62 6.48
N LEU A 331 -36.18 -21.67 7.00
CA LEU A 331 -36.19 -21.34 8.42
C LEU A 331 -37.55 -20.78 8.87
N ARG A 332 -38.17 -19.95 8.02
CA ARG A 332 -39.52 -19.40 8.29
C ARG A 332 -40.61 -20.45 8.13
N PHE A 333 -40.49 -21.32 7.15
CA PHE A 333 -41.41 -22.44 6.93
C PHE A 333 -41.50 -23.37 8.13
N ARG A 334 -40.47 -23.42 8.98
CA ARG A 334 -40.42 -24.22 10.21
C ARG A 334 -40.97 -23.49 11.44
N ARG A 335 -41.35 -22.21 11.34
CA ARG A 335 -41.71 -21.38 12.51
C ARG A 335 -42.96 -21.86 13.24
N PHE A 336 -44.03 -22.14 12.49
CA PHE A 336 -45.36 -22.35 13.06
C PHE A 336 -45.94 -23.73 12.70
N ARG A 337 -46.99 -24.17 13.40
CA ARG A 337 -47.49 -25.56 13.33
C ARG A 337 -48.28 -25.91 12.08
N VAL A 338 -48.91 -24.95 11.40
CA VAL A 338 -49.62 -25.21 10.13
C VAL A 338 -48.76 -24.76 8.97
N ALA A 339 -48.42 -25.66 8.06
CA ALA A 339 -47.62 -25.36 6.87
C ALA A 339 -48.52 -25.26 5.64
N LEU A 340 -48.20 -24.30 4.76
CA LEU A 340 -48.82 -24.19 3.45
C LEU A 340 -47.75 -24.12 2.37
N GLN A 341 -47.98 -24.84 1.28
CA GLN A 341 -47.20 -24.73 0.07
C GLN A 341 -48.12 -24.64 -1.16
N SER A 342 -47.73 -23.81 -2.12
CA SER A 342 -48.39 -23.68 -3.43
C SER A 342 -47.35 -23.26 -4.49
N ASP A 343 -47.70 -23.33 -5.78
CA ASP A 343 -46.90 -22.76 -6.86
C ASP A 343 -47.73 -21.85 -7.79
N ILE A 344 -47.10 -20.81 -8.32
CA ILE A 344 -47.68 -19.98 -9.39
C ILE A 344 -47.68 -20.80 -10.68
N ALA A 345 -48.87 -21.17 -11.13
CA ALA A 345 -49.05 -21.97 -12.32
C ALA A 345 -48.46 -21.28 -13.57
N LYS A 346 -47.37 -21.87 -14.09
CA LYS A 346 -46.70 -21.40 -15.32
C LYS A 346 -46.27 -19.92 -15.24
N MET A 347 -45.75 -19.49 -14.09
CA MET A 347 -45.37 -18.10 -13.76
C MET A 347 -44.85 -17.24 -14.93
N PHE A 348 -43.81 -17.69 -15.65
CA PHE A 348 -43.24 -16.95 -16.79
C PHE A 348 -44.26 -16.64 -17.89
N LEU A 349 -45.11 -17.63 -18.21
CA LEU A 349 -46.11 -17.52 -19.28
C LEU A 349 -47.33 -16.69 -18.87
N GLN A 350 -47.43 -16.28 -17.60
CA GLN A 350 -48.44 -15.32 -17.15
C GLN A 350 -48.03 -13.87 -17.46
N VAL A 351 -46.75 -13.61 -17.72
CA VAL A 351 -46.25 -12.27 -18.06
C VAL A 351 -46.26 -12.06 -19.57
N GLY A 352 -47.00 -11.05 -20.01
CA GLY A 352 -47.09 -10.58 -21.39
C GLY A 352 -45.77 -10.03 -21.92
N LEU A 353 -45.49 -10.27 -23.18
CA LEU A 353 -44.43 -9.58 -23.91
C LEU A 353 -45.06 -8.49 -24.79
N ARG A 354 -44.57 -7.26 -24.64
CA ARG A 354 -44.98 -6.13 -25.46
C ARG A 354 -44.65 -6.37 -26.94
N GLU A 355 -45.55 -5.93 -27.83
CA GLU A 355 -45.50 -6.25 -29.27
C GLU A 355 -44.18 -5.87 -29.92
N GLU A 356 -43.60 -4.75 -29.50
CA GLU A 356 -42.35 -4.20 -30.02
C GLU A 356 -41.14 -5.12 -29.83
N ASP A 357 -41.20 -6.05 -28.87
CA ASP A 357 -40.12 -6.99 -28.56
C ASP A 357 -40.48 -8.45 -28.92
N ARG A 358 -41.66 -8.74 -29.47
CA ARG A 358 -42.07 -10.12 -29.81
C ARG A 358 -41.28 -10.73 -30.97
N ASP A 359 -40.87 -9.91 -31.94
CA ASP A 359 -40.21 -10.39 -33.17
C ASP A 359 -38.77 -10.89 -32.95
N VAL A 360 -38.15 -10.58 -31.81
CA VAL A 360 -36.88 -11.19 -31.41
C VAL A 360 -37.04 -12.54 -30.70
N CYS A 361 -38.29 -12.94 -30.45
CA CYS A 361 -38.67 -14.22 -29.85
C CYS A 361 -39.41 -15.12 -30.85
N ARG A 362 -39.06 -15.05 -32.14
CA ARG A 362 -39.61 -15.94 -33.17
C ARG A 362 -39.05 -17.36 -33.01
N PHE A 363 -39.76 -18.36 -33.48
CA PHE A 363 -39.28 -19.74 -33.60
C PHE A 363 -39.93 -20.43 -34.79
N LEU A 364 -39.31 -21.52 -35.26
CA LEU A 364 -39.77 -22.25 -36.44
C LEU A 364 -40.37 -23.58 -36.02
N TRP A 365 -41.54 -23.93 -36.56
CA TRP A 365 -42.13 -25.25 -36.37
C TRP A 365 -42.95 -25.66 -37.59
N ARG A 366 -43.16 -26.96 -37.81
CA ARG A 366 -43.98 -27.42 -38.94
C ARG A 366 -45.46 -27.38 -38.59
N LYS A 367 -46.23 -26.75 -39.47
CA LYS A 367 -47.70 -26.83 -39.44
C LYS A 367 -48.10 -28.27 -39.79
N ASP A 368 -49.09 -28.82 -39.08
CA ASP A 368 -49.66 -30.15 -39.34
C ASP A 368 -48.67 -31.35 -39.21
N GLY A 369 -47.54 -31.16 -38.54
CA GLY A 369 -46.64 -32.25 -38.15
C GLY A 369 -45.51 -32.57 -39.16
N PRO A 370 -44.93 -33.79 -39.11
CA PRO A 370 -43.82 -34.18 -39.98
C PRO A 370 -44.12 -33.97 -41.47
N GLY A 371 -43.28 -33.20 -42.15
CA GLY A 371 -43.38 -32.99 -43.60
C GLY A 371 -44.27 -31.82 -44.02
N GLY A 372 -45.04 -31.23 -43.10
CA GLY A 372 -45.77 -29.98 -43.36
C GLY A 372 -44.85 -28.77 -43.58
N PRO A 373 -45.39 -27.63 -44.07
CA PRO A 373 -44.60 -26.43 -44.32
C PRO A 373 -44.02 -25.89 -43.00
N ILE A 374 -42.78 -25.39 -43.05
CA ILE A 374 -42.19 -24.68 -41.91
C ILE A 374 -42.91 -23.34 -41.77
N ALA A 375 -43.63 -23.18 -40.68
CA ALA A 375 -44.27 -21.94 -40.29
C ALA A 375 -43.38 -21.19 -39.28
N THR A 376 -43.53 -19.85 -39.28
CA THR A 376 -42.90 -18.98 -38.29
C THR A 376 -43.91 -18.63 -37.23
N TYR A 377 -43.51 -18.81 -35.97
CA TYR A 377 -44.28 -18.41 -34.81
C TYR A 377 -43.49 -17.37 -34.01
N ARG A 378 -44.16 -16.56 -33.20
CA ARG A 378 -43.51 -15.69 -32.21
C ARG A 378 -44.18 -15.79 -30.85
N LEU A 379 -43.37 -15.67 -29.80
CA LEU A 379 -43.87 -15.73 -28.43
C LEU A 379 -44.53 -14.40 -28.04
N THR A 380 -45.68 -14.49 -27.41
CA THR A 380 -46.45 -13.35 -26.87
C THR A 380 -46.27 -13.20 -25.35
N ARG A 381 -45.51 -14.11 -24.73
CA ARG A 381 -45.24 -14.19 -23.30
C ARG A 381 -43.74 -14.35 -23.05
N VAL A 382 -43.32 -14.00 -21.83
CA VAL A 382 -41.94 -14.24 -21.37
C VAL A 382 -41.69 -15.75 -21.32
N CYS A 383 -40.62 -16.22 -21.95
CA CYS A 383 -40.32 -17.66 -22.09
C CYS A 383 -39.07 -18.08 -21.31
N PHE A 384 -38.90 -19.40 -21.16
CA PHE A 384 -37.66 -19.98 -20.62
C PHE A 384 -36.52 -19.86 -21.62
N GLY A 385 -35.38 -19.33 -21.15
CA GLY A 385 -34.13 -19.28 -21.88
C GLY A 385 -33.59 -17.88 -22.19
N LEU A 386 -34.40 -16.83 -22.00
CA LEU A 386 -33.91 -15.45 -22.03
C LEU A 386 -33.21 -15.10 -20.70
N ALA A 387 -32.12 -14.34 -20.77
CA ALA A 387 -31.34 -13.91 -19.61
C ALA A 387 -32.18 -13.07 -18.62
N CYS A 388 -33.07 -12.22 -19.12
CA CYS A 388 -33.92 -11.34 -18.30
C CYS A 388 -35.19 -12.00 -17.77
N SER A 389 -35.59 -13.18 -18.27
CA SER A 389 -36.89 -13.80 -17.93
C SER A 389 -37.11 -14.00 -16.43
N PRO A 390 -36.14 -14.51 -15.63
CA PRO A 390 -36.30 -14.66 -14.19
C PRO A 390 -36.56 -13.35 -13.47
N TYR A 391 -35.78 -12.31 -13.80
CA TYR A 391 -35.97 -10.99 -13.22
C TYR A 391 -37.34 -10.41 -13.59
N LEU A 392 -37.72 -10.46 -14.87
CA LEU A 392 -38.99 -9.91 -15.35
C LEU A 392 -40.18 -10.57 -14.65
N ALA A 393 -40.22 -11.91 -14.60
CA ALA A 393 -41.31 -12.63 -13.98
C ALA A 393 -41.43 -12.31 -12.48
N MET A 394 -40.31 -12.34 -11.75
CA MET A 394 -40.30 -12.07 -10.31
C MET A 394 -40.60 -10.61 -9.99
N GLN A 395 -40.10 -9.67 -10.79
CA GLN A 395 -40.32 -8.25 -10.57
C GLN A 395 -41.76 -7.83 -10.85
N VAL A 396 -42.44 -8.46 -11.82
CA VAL A 396 -43.88 -8.24 -12.02
C VAL A 396 -44.67 -8.68 -10.78
N VAL A 397 -44.38 -9.86 -10.23
CA VAL A 397 -45.06 -10.32 -9.00
C VAL A 397 -44.75 -9.38 -7.84
N ASN A 398 -43.48 -9.03 -7.61
CA ASN A 398 -43.09 -8.08 -6.56
C ASN A 398 -43.74 -6.71 -6.73
N HIS A 399 -43.85 -6.21 -7.96
CA HIS A 399 -44.52 -4.94 -8.25
C HIS A 399 -46.01 -5.03 -7.91
N HIS A 400 -46.69 -6.09 -8.35
CA HIS A 400 -48.11 -6.30 -8.06
C HIS A 400 -48.38 -6.39 -6.55
N LEU A 401 -47.54 -7.14 -5.82
CA LEU A 401 -47.60 -7.25 -4.36
C LEU A 401 -47.46 -5.88 -3.68
N ARG A 402 -46.51 -5.04 -4.12
CA ARG A 402 -46.32 -3.68 -3.59
C ARG A 402 -47.50 -2.76 -3.86
N GLU A 403 -48.05 -2.77 -5.07
CA GLU A 403 -49.21 -1.95 -5.46
C GLU A 403 -50.47 -2.30 -4.65
N LYS A 404 -50.59 -3.57 -4.22
CA LYS A 404 -51.74 -4.07 -3.46
C LYS A 404 -51.51 -4.12 -1.94
N ARG A 405 -50.37 -3.60 -1.46
CA ARG A 405 -49.99 -3.66 -0.03
C ARG A 405 -51.02 -3.02 0.88
N ASP A 406 -51.58 -1.88 0.50
CA ASP A 406 -52.56 -1.17 1.31
C ASP A 406 -53.90 -1.93 1.43
N CYS A 407 -54.24 -2.77 0.44
CA CYS A 407 -55.47 -3.56 0.44
C CYS A 407 -55.34 -4.90 1.19
N PHE A 408 -54.15 -5.52 1.13
CA PHE A 408 -53.94 -6.89 1.65
C PHE A 408 -53.07 -6.95 2.91
N GLY A 409 -52.46 -5.83 3.34
CA GLY A 409 -51.73 -5.74 4.61
C GLY A 409 -50.58 -6.74 4.72
N THR A 410 -50.54 -7.46 5.84
CA THR A 410 -49.45 -8.38 6.20
C THR A 410 -49.30 -9.58 5.25
N VAL A 411 -50.37 -10.00 4.58
CA VAL A 411 -50.35 -11.09 3.58
C VAL A 411 -49.32 -10.82 2.48
N VAL A 412 -49.16 -9.55 2.09
CA VAL A 412 -48.15 -9.14 1.10
C VAL A 412 -46.74 -9.43 1.61
N ASP A 413 -46.45 -9.06 2.86
CA ASP A 413 -45.13 -9.22 3.46
C ASP A 413 -44.80 -10.72 3.62
N ASP A 414 -45.78 -11.55 3.97
CA ASP A 414 -45.64 -13.00 4.07
C ASP A 414 -45.41 -13.69 2.71
N ILE A 415 -46.12 -13.29 1.66
CA ILE A 415 -45.86 -13.80 0.29
C ILE A 415 -44.46 -13.39 -0.17
N MET A 416 -44.09 -12.11 0.00
CA MET A 416 -42.75 -11.64 -0.37
C MET A 416 -41.64 -12.38 0.39
N ALA A 417 -41.88 -12.74 1.65
CA ALA A 417 -40.93 -13.47 2.48
C ALA A 417 -40.92 -14.99 2.24
N GLY A 418 -42.01 -15.57 1.71
CA GLY A 418 -42.19 -17.01 1.50
C GLY A 418 -42.07 -17.48 0.04
N MET A 419 -41.99 -16.56 -0.93
CA MET A 419 -41.94 -16.89 -2.35
C MET A 419 -40.50 -17.07 -2.86
N TYR A 420 -40.23 -18.21 -3.50
CA TYR A 420 -38.98 -18.52 -4.18
C TYR A 420 -39.26 -18.85 -5.65
N VAL A 421 -39.03 -17.87 -6.53
CA VAL A 421 -39.41 -17.95 -7.95
C VAL A 421 -40.91 -18.21 -8.07
N ASP A 422 -41.33 -19.43 -8.45
CA ASP A 422 -42.73 -19.84 -8.61
C ASP A 422 -43.31 -20.54 -7.37
N ASP A 423 -42.49 -21.01 -6.44
CA ASP A 423 -42.95 -21.72 -5.24
C ASP A 423 -43.26 -20.72 -4.10
N LEU A 424 -44.45 -20.84 -3.49
CA LEU A 424 -44.84 -20.13 -2.28
C LEU A 424 -44.86 -21.11 -1.10
N VAL A 425 -44.11 -20.79 -0.05
CA VAL A 425 -43.99 -21.62 1.14
C VAL A 425 -44.11 -20.76 2.39
N VAL A 426 -45.12 -21.03 3.22
CA VAL A 426 -45.38 -20.29 4.46
C VAL A 426 -45.81 -21.23 5.59
N SER A 427 -45.79 -20.73 6.82
CA SER A 427 -46.40 -21.41 7.95
C SER A 427 -47.22 -20.41 8.77
N CYS A 428 -48.30 -20.88 9.38
CA CYS A 428 -49.23 -20.11 10.20
C CYS A 428 -49.45 -20.79 11.56
N ASP A 429 -49.92 -20.02 12.54
CA ASP A 429 -50.10 -20.49 13.91
C ASP A 429 -51.41 -21.24 14.11
N SER A 430 -52.44 -21.03 13.30
CA SER A 430 -53.69 -21.78 13.37
C SER A 430 -54.22 -22.18 12.01
N ILE A 431 -55.19 -23.11 12.00
CA ILE A 431 -55.85 -23.57 10.78
C ILE A 431 -56.67 -22.42 10.16
N GLU A 432 -57.29 -21.58 10.99
CA GLU A 432 -58.08 -20.42 10.57
C GLU A 432 -57.19 -19.37 9.91
N GLU A 433 -56.03 -19.06 10.50
CA GLU A 433 -55.06 -18.14 9.91
C GLU A 433 -54.50 -18.68 8.59
N ALA A 434 -54.18 -19.98 8.54
CA ALA A 434 -53.74 -20.63 7.32
C ALA A 434 -54.81 -20.58 6.22
N ARG A 435 -56.08 -20.81 6.57
CA ARG A 435 -57.21 -20.73 5.64
C ARG A 435 -57.41 -19.31 5.12
N ASP A 436 -57.39 -18.29 5.98
CA ASP A 436 -57.46 -16.88 5.57
C ASP A 436 -56.31 -16.52 4.64
N PHE A 437 -55.08 -16.91 5.00
CA PHE A 437 -53.90 -16.68 4.17
C PHE A 437 -54.05 -17.34 2.79
N ALA A 438 -54.45 -18.61 2.71
CA ALA A 438 -54.63 -19.31 1.43
C ALA A 438 -55.68 -18.64 0.54
N HIS A 439 -56.78 -18.15 1.14
CA HIS A 439 -57.82 -17.40 0.43
C HIS A 439 -57.29 -16.06 -0.09
N ARG A 440 -56.79 -15.20 0.80
CA ARG A 440 -56.36 -13.83 0.49
C ARG A 440 -55.15 -13.79 -0.43
N SER A 441 -54.19 -14.72 -0.27
CA SER A 441 -53.03 -14.82 -1.17
C SER A 441 -53.44 -15.22 -2.59
N SER A 442 -54.40 -16.14 -2.72
CA SER A 442 -54.94 -16.55 -4.02
C SER A 442 -55.71 -15.42 -4.69
N GLU A 443 -56.55 -14.70 -3.94
CA GLU A 443 -57.28 -13.52 -4.44
C GLU A 443 -56.32 -12.43 -4.92
N LEU A 444 -55.33 -12.10 -4.09
CA LEU A 444 -54.31 -11.11 -4.38
C LEU A 444 -53.57 -11.44 -5.68
N LEU A 445 -52.97 -12.63 -5.78
CA LEU A 445 -52.18 -13.01 -6.95
C LEU A 445 -53.06 -13.20 -8.20
N ALA A 446 -54.28 -13.72 -8.05
CA ALA A 446 -55.23 -13.84 -9.16
C ALA A 446 -55.60 -12.47 -9.74
N SER A 447 -55.68 -11.43 -8.89
CA SER A 447 -55.94 -10.06 -9.33
C SER A 447 -54.82 -9.45 -10.20
N GLY A 448 -53.66 -10.09 -10.29
CA GLY A 448 -52.57 -9.74 -11.21
C GLY A 448 -52.35 -10.75 -12.34
N GLY A 449 -53.24 -11.73 -12.48
CA GLY A 449 -53.14 -12.81 -13.48
C GLY A 449 -52.28 -14.00 -13.05
N PHE A 450 -51.90 -14.09 -11.77
CA PHE A 450 -51.08 -15.16 -11.22
C PHE A 450 -51.93 -16.14 -10.42
N HIS A 451 -52.18 -17.31 -10.99
CA HIS A 451 -52.98 -18.33 -10.33
C HIS A 451 -52.11 -19.26 -9.47
N LEU A 452 -52.40 -19.32 -8.17
CA LEU A 452 -51.80 -20.28 -7.24
C LEU A 452 -52.48 -21.64 -7.38
N ALA A 453 -51.66 -22.69 -7.54
CA ALA A 453 -52.11 -24.06 -7.70
C ALA A 453 -51.25 -25.02 -6.85
N LYS A 454 -51.59 -26.31 -6.88
CA LYS A 454 -50.92 -27.39 -6.14
C LYS A 454 -50.75 -27.08 -4.65
N TRP A 455 -51.83 -26.62 -4.03
CA TRP A 455 -51.87 -26.43 -2.59
C TRP A 455 -51.62 -27.73 -1.85
N ALA A 456 -50.77 -27.66 -0.84
CA ALA A 456 -50.45 -28.72 0.10
C ALA A 456 -50.35 -28.14 1.53
N SER A 457 -50.80 -28.92 2.50
CA SER A 457 -50.82 -28.55 3.93
C SER A 457 -50.65 -29.80 4.79
N ASN A 458 -50.04 -29.66 5.97
CA ASN A 458 -50.09 -30.70 7.01
C ASN A 458 -51.44 -30.75 7.74
N ALA A 459 -52.24 -29.68 7.65
CA ALA A 459 -53.62 -29.63 8.12
C ALA A 459 -54.56 -29.46 6.91
N PRO A 460 -55.14 -30.56 6.37
CA PRO A 460 -56.04 -30.50 5.21
C PRO A 460 -57.24 -29.58 5.41
N GLU A 461 -57.67 -29.37 6.66
CA GLU A 461 -58.75 -28.47 7.06
C GLU A 461 -58.50 -27.02 6.64
N ALA A 462 -57.23 -26.61 6.53
CA ALA A 462 -56.84 -25.26 6.08
C ALA A 462 -57.16 -25.03 4.59
N LEU A 463 -57.35 -26.10 3.80
CA LEU A 463 -57.54 -26.05 2.34
C LEU A 463 -58.95 -26.41 1.88
N VAL A 464 -59.90 -26.63 2.81
CA VAL A 464 -61.27 -27.10 2.48
C VAL A 464 -62.01 -26.18 1.51
N ASP A 465 -61.76 -24.87 1.58
CA ASP A 465 -62.42 -23.87 0.74
C ASP A 465 -61.73 -23.71 -0.64
N ARG A 466 -60.68 -24.49 -0.93
CA ARG A 466 -60.00 -24.46 -2.25
C ARG A 466 -60.65 -25.45 -3.23
N PRO A 467 -60.70 -25.10 -4.53
CA PRO A 467 -61.07 -26.04 -5.58
C PRO A 467 -60.24 -27.32 -5.53
N THR A 468 -60.90 -28.47 -5.71
CA THR A 468 -60.24 -29.78 -5.63
C THR A 468 -59.12 -29.94 -6.66
N GLU A 469 -59.23 -29.28 -7.81
CA GLU A 469 -58.25 -29.29 -8.90
C GLU A 469 -56.95 -28.55 -8.54
N GLU A 470 -57.03 -27.61 -7.60
CA GLU A 470 -55.87 -26.86 -7.12
C GLU A 470 -55.19 -27.53 -5.95
N ILE A 471 -55.87 -28.44 -5.25
CA ILE A 471 -55.30 -29.25 -4.18
C ILE A 471 -54.57 -30.43 -4.82
N PHE A 472 -53.29 -30.57 -4.53
CA PHE A 472 -52.54 -31.69 -5.07
C PHE A 472 -52.82 -32.97 -4.28
N ARG A 473 -53.30 -34.01 -4.97
CA ARG A 473 -53.49 -35.35 -4.41
C ARG A 473 -52.56 -36.33 -5.13
N ASP A 474 -51.38 -36.58 -4.57
CA ASP A 474 -50.61 -37.75 -5.00
C ASP A 474 -51.15 -38.99 -4.28
N ARG A 475 -51.54 -40.00 -5.05
CA ARG A 475 -52.11 -41.26 -4.54
C ARG A 475 -51.04 -42.26 -4.12
N TYR A 476 -49.76 -42.01 -4.39
CA TYR A 476 -48.72 -43.04 -4.28
C TYR A 476 -47.41 -42.61 -3.60
N SER A 477 -47.24 -41.35 -3.15
CA SER A 477 -46.13 -41.01 -2.25
C SER A 477 -46.47 -39.83 -1.33
N CYS A 478 -46.44 -40.06 -0.01
CA CYS A 478 -46.77 -39.06 1.03
C CYS A 478 -45.73 -37.93 1.17
N LEU A 479 -44.78 -37.82 0.23
CA LEU A 479 -43.57 -37.03 0.36
C LEU A 479 -43.51 -35.96 -0.74
N TRP A 480 -43.76 -34.73 -0.34
CA TRP A 480 -43.74 -33.51 -1.12
C TRP A 480 -42.33 -32.97 -1.34
N LYS A 481 -42.07 -32.25 -2.45
CA LYS A 481 -40.80 -31.54 -2.66
C LYS A 481 -40.97 -30.05 -2.36
N THR A 482 -40.49 -29.61 -1.20
CA THR A 482 -40.52 -28.22 -0.75
C THR A 482 -39.16 -27.58 -0.99
N LEU A 483 -39.05 -26.72 -2.00
CA LEU A 483 -37.83 -25.94 -2.28
C LEU A 483 -36.54 -26.78 -2.42
N GLY A 484 -36.70 -28.02 -2.88
CA GLY A 484 -35.61 -28.99 -3.04
C GLY A 484 -35.48 -30.04 -1.92
N VAL A 485 -36.08 -29.82 -0.75
CA VAL A 485 -36.13 -30.78 0.38
C VAL A 485 -37.40 -31.64 0.28
N SER A 486 -37.39 -32.86 0.82
CA SER A 486 -38.60 -33.68 0.91
C SER A 486 -39.35 -33.39 2.21
N TRP A 487 -40.65 -33.09 2.13
CA TRP A 487 -41.53 -32.84 3.27
C TRP A 487 -42.66 -33.87 3.27
N ASN A 488 -42.92 -34.53 4.38
CA ASN A 488 -44.09 -35.37 4.60
C ASN A 488 -45.18 -34.54 5.28
N PRO A 489 -46.27 -34.14 4.60
CA PRO A 489 -47.31 -33.34 5.24
C PRO A 489 -48.11 -34.12 6.29
N GLN A 490 -48.18 -35.45 6.22
CA GLN A 490 -48.97 -36.25 7.17
C GLN A 490 -48.33 -36.28 8.56
N GLU A 491 -47.03 -36.56 8.62
CA GLU A 491 -46.26 -36.58 9.89
C GLU A 491 -45.65 -35.20 10.23
N ASP A 492 -45.73 -34.25 9.29
CA ASP A 492 -45.10 -32.93 9.34
C ASP A 492 -43.56 -32.95 9.53
N GLU A 493 -42.90 -33.82 8.75
CA GLU A 493 -41.44 -34.06 8.86
C GLU A 493 -40.71 -33.73 7.56
N LEU A 494 -39.52 -33.16 7.68
CA LEU A 494 -38.55 -32.97 6.60
C LEU A 494 -37.60 -34.18 6.55
N THR A 495 -37.47 -34.80 5.38
CA THR A 495 -36.62 -35.97 5.14
C THR A 495 -35.80 -35.82 3.85
N PHE A 496 -34.93 -36.80 3.58
CA PHE A 496 -33.97 -36.78 2.48
C PHE A 496 -34.06 -38.07 1.67
N ARG A 497 -34.01 -37.95 0.33
CA ARG A 497 -34.05 -39.11 -0.58
C ARG A 497 -32.66 -39.43 -1.14
N PRO A 498 -32.34 -40.71 -1.36
CA PRO A 498 -31.14 -41.10 -2.10
C PRO A 498 -31.19 -40.51 -3.52
N PRO A 499 -30.09 -39.93 -4.01
CA PRO A 499 -30.00 -39.49 -5.40
C PRO A 499 -29.96 -40.70 -6.35
N GLU A 500 -30.65 -40.61 -7.49
CA GLU A 500 -30.72 -41.68 -8.52
C GLU A 500 -29.34 -42.16 -9.02
N LEU A 501 -28.33 -41.29 -8.96
CA LEU A 501 -26.95 -41.56 -9.37
C LEU A 501 -26.20 -42.52 -8.43
N ALA A 502 -26.77 -42.90 -7.29
CA ALA A 502 -26.14 -43.79 -6.29
C ALA A 502 -25.93 -45.23 -6.79
N ALA A 503 -26.61 -45.65 -7.87
CA ALA A 503 -26.62 -47.04 -8.36
C ALA A 503 -25.43 -47.43 -9.27
N SER A 504 -24.49 -46.52 -9.54
CA SER A 504 -23.32 -46.76 -10.39
C SER A 504 -22.30 -47.73 -9.73
N GLN A 505 -22.02 -48.86 -10.38
CA GLN A 505 -21.08 -49.91 -9.92
C GLN A 505 -19.70 -49.88 -10.60
N ASN A 506 -19.42 -48.89 -11.44
CA ASN A 506 -18.13 -48.79 -12.14
C ASN A 506 -17.05 -48.16 -11.26
N GLN A 507 -15.79 -48.27 -11.68
CA GLN A 507 -14.69 -47.51 -11.11
C GLN A 507 -14.98 -46.01 -11.30
N GLU A 508 -15.16 -45.29 -10.21
CA GLU A 508 -15.61 -43.90 -10.24
C GLU A 508 -14.43 -42.93 -10.29
N THR A 509 -14.70 -41.74 -10.85
CA THR A 509 -13.72 -40.68 -10.99
C THR A 509 -13.88 -39.61 -9.90
N LYS A 510 -12.89 -38.73 -9.79
CA LYS A 510 -12.98 -37.52 -8.96
C LYS A 510 -14.21 -36.66 -9.31
N ARG A 511 -14.57 -36.58 -10.59
CA ARG A 511 -15.78 -35.88 -11.08
C ARG A 511 -17.06 -36.55 -10.62
N ASP A 512 -17.12 -37.88 -10.63
CA ASP A 512 -18.31 -38.63 -10.21
C ASP A 512 -18.54 -38.50 -8.71
N LEU A 513 -17.47 -38.56 -7.89
CA LEU A 513 -17.56 -38.33 -6.44
C LEU A 513 -18.21 -36.97 -6.13
N LEU A 514 -17.73 -35.90 -6.75
CA LEU A 514 -18.28 -34.55 -6.54
C LEU A 514 -19.73 -34.46 -7.02
N ARG A 515 -20.06 -35.04 -8.17
CA ARG A 515 -21.41 -35.02 -8.74
C ARG A 515 -22.41 -35.70 -7.80
N THR A 516 -22.07 -36.88 -7.30
CA THR A 516 -22.93 -37.64 -6.37
C THR A 516 -23.03 -36.95 -5.02
N ALA A 517 -21.91 -36.48 -4.45
CA ALA A 517 -21.93 -35.77 -3.17
C ALA A 517 -22.75 -34.47 -3.23
N ALA A 518 -22.64 -33.71 -4.32
CA ALA A 518 -23.39 -32.46 -4.52
C ALA A 518 -24.88 -32.69 -4.83
N SER A 519 -25.27 -33.90 -5.26
CA SER A 519 -26.67 -34.25 -5.48
C SER A 519 -27.47 -34.44 -4.19
N VAL A 520 -26.79 -34.62 -3.05
CA VAL A 520 -27.41 -34.60 -1.72
C VAL A 520 -27.72 -33.16 -1.35
N PHE A 521 -28.99 -32.77 -1.51
CA PHE A 521 -29.45 -31.41 -1.26
C PHE A 521 -29.83 -31.21 0.21
N ASP A 522 -28.97 -30.53 0.97
CA ASP A 522 -29.16 -30.24 2.41
C ASP A 522 -28.99 -28.74 2.72
N PRO A 523 -30.00 -27.91 2.43
CA PRO A 523 -29.92 -26.47 2.66
C PRO A 523 -29.94 -26.08 4.14
N LEU A 524 -30.66 -26.83 4.99
CA LEU A 524 -30.75 -26.60 6.44
C LEU A 524 -29.51 -27.10 7.19
N GLY A 525 -28.76 -28.02 6.61
CA GLY A 525 -27.56 -28.59 7.22
C GLY A 525 -27.83 -29.77 8.15
N GLY A 526 -29.01 -30.39 8.08
CA GLY A 526 -29.37 -31.52 8.94
C GLY A 526 -28.48 -32.74 8.72
N LEU A 527 -27.96 -32.92 7.50
CA LEU A 527 -27.03 -33.98 7.10
C LEU A 527 -25.57 -33.51 7.11
N THR A 528 -25.25 -32.36 7.73
CA THR A 528 -23.88 -31.83 7.78
C THR A 528 -22.85 -32.87 8.28
N PRO A 529 -23.11 -33.63 9.37
CA PRO A 529 -22.22 -34.70 9.83
C PRO A 529 -21.97 -35.80 8.79
N PHE A 530 -22.94 -36.12 7.95
CA PHE A 530 -22.78 -37.13 6.91
C PHE A 530 -22.05 -36.57 5.68
N THR A 531 -22.43 -35.38 5.23
CA THR A 531 -21.91 -34.75 4.01
C THR A 531 -20.48 -34.23 4.16
N VAL A 532 -20.03 -33.89 5.37
CA VAL A 532 -18.64 -33.44 5.61
C VAL A 532 -17.62 -34.51 5.26
N ARG A 533 -17.94 -35.81 5.46
CA ARG A 533 -17.06 -36.94 5.09
C ARG A 533 -16.74 -36.96 3.59
N ALA A 534 -17.75 -36.71 2.75
CA ALA A 534 -17.56 -36.60 1.31
C ALA A 534 -16.72 -35.38 0.92
N LYS A 535 -16.92 -34.23 1.61
CA LYS A 535 -16.10 -33.03 1.38
C LYS A 535 -14.63 -33.24 1.77
N GLN A 536 -14.37 -33.99 2.85
CA GLN A 536 -13.02 -34.37 3.29
C GLN A 536 -12.35 -35.29 2.27
N MET A 537 -13.04 -36.34 1.79
CA MET A 537 -12.55 -37.21 0.71
C MET A 537 -12.24 -36.42 -0.57
N PHE A 538 -13.12 -35.49 -0.97
CA PHE A 538 -12.85 -34.65 -2.13
C PHE A 538 -11.61 -33.75 -1.93
N GLN A 539 -11.40 -33.24 -0.72
CA GLN A 539 -10.21 -32.44 -0.42
C GLN A 539 -8.93 -33.28 -0.48
N SER A 540 -8.93 -34.53 0.01
CA SER A 540 -7.75 -35.40 -0.06
C SER A 540 -7.37 -35.70 -1.52
N LEU A 541 -8.34 -35.99 -2.39
CA LEU A 541 -8.14 -36.14 -3.84
C LEU A 541 -7.68 -34.85 -4.53
N TRP A 542 -7.97 -33.70 -3.95
CA TRP A 542 -7.44 -32.42 -4.45
C TRP A 542 -5.96 -32.24 -4.10
N GLN A 543 -5.56 -32.67 -2.91
CA GLN A 543 -4.17 -32.59 -2.43
C GLN A 543 -3.21 -33.48 -3.21
N THR A 544 -3.69 -34.60 -3.77
CA THR A 544 -2.87 -35.51 -4.60
C THR A 544 -2.58 -34.98 -5.99
N GLY A 545 -3.22 -33.88 -6.43
CA GLY A 545 -3.07 -33.34 -7.78
C GLY A 545 -3.80 -34.14 -8.87
N MET A 546 -4.69 -35.05 -8.48
CA MET A 546 -5.46 -35.92 -9.37
C MET A 546 -6.38 -35.14 -10.33
N ALA A 547 -6.43 -35.54 -11.61
CA ALA A 547 -7.28 -34.95 -12.63
C ALA A 547 -8.76 -35.33 -12.45
N TRP A 548 -9.65 -34.66 -13.18
CA TRP A 548 -11.11 -34.82 -13.01
C TRP A 548 -11.62 -36.22 -13.34
N ASP A 549 -11.03 -36.84 -14.36
CA ASP A 549 -11.49 -38.11 -14.94
C ASP A 549 -10.56 -39.29 -14.59
N ASP A 550 -9.62 -39.09 -13.67
CA ASP A 550 -8.80 -40.17 -13.13
C ASP A 550 -9.63 -41.05 -12.19
N ASN A 551 -9.27 -42.34 -12.08
CA ASN A 551 -9.89 -43.30 -11.17
C ASN A 551 -9.50 -43.07 -9.72
N LEU A 552 -10.46 -43.20 -8.79
CA LEU A 552 -10.21 -43.02 -7.35
C LEU A 552 -9.10 -43.97 -6.84
N PRO A 553 -8.17 -43.49 -5.98
CA PRO A 553 -7.23 -44.36 -5.27
C PRO A 553 -7.98 -45.37 -4.38
N ALA A 554 -7.47 -46.60 -4.29
CA ALA A 554 -8.14 -47.71 -3.59
C ALA A 554 -8.59 -47.39 -2.14
N GLU A 555 -7.79 -46.61 -1.40
CA GLU A 555 -8.12 -46.18 -0.04
C GLU A 555 -9.37 -45.27 0.00
N VAL A 556 -9.43 -44.28 -0.90
CA VAL A 556 -10.57 -43.35 -0.99
C VAL A 556 -11.79 -44.06 -1.61
N GLU A 557 -11.57 -44.92 -2.60
CA GLU A 557 -12.63 -45.71 -3.24
C GLU A 557 -13.39 -46.59 -2.23
N LEU A 558 -12.67 -47.22 -1.28
CA LEU A 558 -13.30 -48.00 -0.22
C LEU A 558 -14.20 -47.15 0.69
N GLN A 559 -13.67 -46.02 1.18
CA GLN A 559 -14.43 -45.09 2.03
C GLN A 559 -15.63 -44.50 1.28
N TRP A 560 -15.44 -44.18 0.00
CA TRP A 560 -16.48 -43.65 -0.87
C TRP A 560 -17.59 -44.67 -1.12
N ARG A 561 -17.26 -45.94 -1.34
CA ARG A 561 -18.24 -47.02 -1.50
C ARG A 561 -19.10 -47.18 -0.25
N VAL A 562 -18.48 -47.15 0.94
CA VAL A 562 -19.21 -47.18 2.21
C VAL A 562 -20.14 -45.98 2.33
N TRP A 563 -19.65 -44.77 2.06
CA TRP A 563 -20.46 -43.55 2.09
C TRP A 563 -21.66 -43.62 1.13
N LYS A 564 -21.49 -44.18 -0.08
CA LYS A 564 -22.59 -44.36 -1.05
C LYS A 564 -23.65 -45.34 -0.59
N LEU A 565 -23.27 -46.45 0.06
CA LEU A 565 -24.24 -47.44 0.57
C LEU A 565 -25.19 -46.81 1.59
N GLU A 566 -24.67 -45.90 2.43
CA GLU A 566 -25.46 -45.17 3.43
C GLU A 566 -26.48 -44.19 2.80
N LEU A 567 -26.36 -43.82 1.51
CA LEU A 567 -27.35 -42.96 0.84
C LEU A 567 -28.76 -43.57 0.86
N ASN A 568 -28.85 -44.90 0.80
CA ASN A 568 -30.12 -45.61 0.84
C ASN A 568 -30.81 -45.46 2.20
N GLU A 569 -30.08 -45.12 3.26
CA GLU A 569 -30.59 -44.93 4.62
C GLU A 569 -30.99 -43.46 4.89
N LEU A 570 -30.82 -42.53 3.94
CA LEU A 570 -31.15 -41.11 4.15
C LEU A 570 -32.61 -40.87 4.53
N HIS A 571 -33.52 -41.73 4.08
CA HIS A 571 -34.95 -41.67 4.43
C HIS A 571 -35.21 -41.95 5.91
N CYS A 572 -34.28 -42.56 6.64
CA CYS A 572 -34.37 -42.78 8.08
C CYS A 572 -34.14 -41.49 8.88
N ILE A 573 -33.66 -40.41 8.25
CA ILE A 573 -33.54 -39.09 8.87
C ILE A 573 -34.87 -38.36 8.68
N ALA A 574 -35.55 -38.12 9.80
CA ALA A 574 -36.77 -37.34 9.87
C ALA A 574 -36.57 -36.19 10.87
N MET A 575 -36.76 -34.97 10.40
CA MET A 575 -36.63 -33.76 11.20
C MET A 575 -37.98 -33.07 11.27
N PRO A 576 -38.52 -32.78 12.47
CA PRO A 576 -39.76 -32.03 12.59
C PRO A 576 -39.70 -30.72 11.81
N ARG A 577 -40.71 -30.47 10.96
CA ARG A 577 -40.80 -29.21 10.22
C ARG A 577 -41.01 -28.09 11.24
N ALA A 578 -42.11 -28.09 12.00
CA ALA A 578 -42.31 -27.11 13.07
C ALA A 578 -41.20 -27.20 14.13
N TYR A 579 -40.69 -26.07 14.62
CA TYR A 579 -39.72 -26.08 15.72
C TYR A 579 -40.31 -26.64 17.02
N PHE A 580 -41.58 -26.32 17.29
CA PHE A 580 -42.29 -26.67 18.51
C PHE A 580 -43.74 -27.10 18.19
N PRO A 581 -44.37 -27.93 19.04
CA PRO A 581 -45.77 -28.33 18.87
C PRO A 581 -46.78 -27.26 19.31
N PHE A 582 -46.31 -26.15 19.88
CA PHE A 582 -47.09 -24.98 20.29
C PHE A 582 -46.63 -23.73 19.54
N SER A 583 -47.44 -22.66 19.53
CA SER A 583 -47.03 -21.41 18.88
C SER A 583 -45.81 -20.81 19.60
N PRO A 584 -44.74 -20.41 18.89
CA PRO A 584 -43.62 -19.69 19.50
C PRO A 584 -44.02 -18.41 20.24
N THR A 585 -45.19 -17.84 19.95
CA THR A 585 -45.73 -16.66 20.65
C THR A 585 -46.28 -16.97 22.04
N GLU A 586 -46.62 -18.24 22.31
CA GLU A 586 -47.00 -18.73 23.64
C GLU A 586 -45.79 -18.95 24.55
N ALA A 587 -44.57 -18.95 24.00
CA ALA A 587 -43.36 -19.06 24.80
C ALA A 587 -43.16 -17.79 25.63
N SER A 588 -42.96 -17.94 26.93
CA SER A 588 -42.54 -16.85 27.81
C SER A 588 -41.15 -16.32 27.47
N ARG A 589 -40.30 -17.15 26.84
CA ARG A 589 -38.95 -16.78 26.43
C ARG A 589 -38.41 -17.62 25.28
N LEU A 590 -37.81 -16.96 24.29
CA LEU A 590 -37.13 -17.59 23.14
C LEU A 590 -35.62 -17.25 23.12
N GLU A 591 -34.79 -18.27 22.94
CA GLU A 591 -33.33 -18.14 22.94
C GLU A 591 -32.67 -18.90 21.79
N LEU A 592 -31.62 -18.33 21.21
CA LEU A 592 -30.78 -19.01 20.21
C LEU A 592 -29.48 -19.49 20.83
N HIS A 593 -29.13 -20.75 20.60
CA HIS A 593 -27.89 -21.36 21.07
C HIS A 593 -27.08 -21.87 19.88
N GLY A 594 -25.96 -21.20 19.58
CA GLY A 594 -25.02 -21.62 18.54
C GLY A 594 -23.82 -22.34 19.14
N PHE A 595 -23.45 -23.50 18.61
CA PHE A 595 -22.30 -24.29 19.02
C PHE A 595 -21.30 -24.33 17.88
N GLY A 596 -20.03 -24.03 18.16
CA GLY A 596 -18.94 -24.13 17.20
C GLY A 596 -17.94 -25.19 17.61
N ASP A 597 -17.45 -25.98 16.65
CA ASP A 597 -16.39 -26.96 16.87
C ASP A 597 -15.44 -27.06 15.66
N ALA A 598 -14.19 -27.45 15.90
CA ALA A 598 -13.22 -27.73 14.86
C ALA A 598 -12.37 -28.97 15.12
N SER A 599 -12.21 -29.77 14.06
CA SER A 599 -11.19 -30.80 13.94
C SER A 599 -10.07 -30.36 13.00
N GLU A 600 -9.00 -31.15 12.88
CA GLU A 600 -7.94 -30.92 11.89
C GLU A 600 -8.47 -31.01 10.44
N ALA A 601 -9.58 -31.73 10.22
CA ALA A 601 -10.13 -31.98 8.90
C ALA A 601 -11.22 -30.98 8.51
N ALA A 602 -12.06 -30.52 9.44
CA ALA A 602 -13.14 -29.58 9.17
C ALA A 602 -13.56 -28.82 10.43
N TYR A 603 -14.24 -27.70 10.23
CA TYR A 603 -14.85 -26.93 11.30
C TYR A 603 -16.31 -26.64 10.97
N ALA A 604 -17.16 -26.62 12.00
CA ALA A 604 -18.60 -26.55 11.85
C ALA A 604 -19.25 -25.68 12.93
N ALA A 605 -20.49 -25.30 12.66
CA ALA A 605 -21.37 -24.71 13.65
C ALA A 605 -22.80 -25.22 13.47
N VAL A 606 -23.52 -25.36 14.59
CA VAL A 606 -24.93 -25.74 14.63
C VAL A 606 -25.69 -24.77 15.55
N VAL A 607 -26.92 -24.43 15.18
CA VAL A 607 -27.78 -23.52 15.95
C VAL A 607 -29.06 -24.24 16.36
N TYR A 608 -29.45 -24.03 17.61
CA TYR A 608 -30.69 -24.51 18.22
C TYR A 608 -31.55 -23.33 18.67
N LEU A 609 -32.86 -23.54 18.63
CA LEU A 609 -33.87 -22.65 19.20
C LEU A 609 -34.39 -23.29 20.49
N ARG A 610 -34.34 -22.55 21.59
CA ARG A 610 -34.87 -22.93 22.89
C ARG A 610 -36.10 -22.08 23.19
N ALA A 611 -37.21 -22.74 23.55
CA ALA A 611 -38.44 -22.09 23.96
C ALA A 611 -38.81 -22.51 25.39
N VAL A 612 -39.10 -21.53 26.24
CA VAL A 612 -39.58 -21.73 27.60
C VAL A 612 -41.06 -21.33 27.62
N LYS A 613 -41.96 -22.32 27.69
CA LYS A 613 -43.40 -22.05 27.82
C LYS A 613 -43.75 -21.77 29.28
N THR A 614 -43.31 -22.65 30.16
CA THR A 614 -43.29 -22.47 31.62
C THR A 614 -41.90 -22.89 32.13
N PRO A 615 -41.52 -22.59 33.39
CA PRO A 615 -40.23 -23.04 33.93
C PRO A 615 -40.00 -24.55 33.82
N ASP A 616 -41.07 -25.36 33.81
CA ASP A 616 -41.02 -26.82 33.70
C ASP A 616 -41.20 -27.35 32.26
N ASP A 617 -41.64 -26.51 31.32
CA ASP A 617 -41.85 -26.85 29.90
C ASP A 617 -40.85 -26.09 29.01
N VAL A 618 -39.67 -26.68 28.85
CA VAL A 618 -38.58 -26.17 28.02
C VAL A 618 -38.32 -27.12 26.86
N GLN A 619 -38.43 -26.60 25.65
CA GLN A 619 -38.17 -27.35 24.43
C GLN A 619 -36.98 -26.78 23.66
N VAL A 620 -36.23 -27.66 23.00
CA VAL A 620 -35.05 -27.32 22.20
C VAL A 620 -35.15 -28.02 20.87
N SER A 621 -34.96 -27.27 19.78
CA SER A 621 -35.11 -27.77 18.42
C SER A 621 -33.93 -27.35 17.55
N PHE A 622 -33.43 -28.27 16.72
CA PHE A 622 -32.42 -27.99 15.71
C PHE A 622 -32.91 -26.94 14.71
N VAL A 623 -32.10 -25.93 14.43
CA VAL A 623 -32.43 -24.87 13.46
C VAL A 623 -31.69 -25.04 12.16
N THR A 624 -30.36 -24.98 12.20
CA THR A 624 -29.50 -25.14 11.02
C THR A 624 -28.06 -25.44 11.43
N ALA A 625 -27.31 -26.10 10.55
CA ALA A 625 -25.88 -26.28 10.71
C ALA A 625 -25.12 -25.96 9.42
N LYS A 626 -23.84 -25.61 9.56
CA LYS A 626 -22.91 -25.45 8.43
C LYS A 626 -21.55 -26.01 8.79
N SER A 627 -20.89 -26.64 7.83
CA SER A 627 -19.49 -27.07 7.93
C SER A 627 -18.64 -26.55 6.78
N ARG A 628 -17.33 -26.47 7.04
CA ARG A 628 -16.29 -26.17 6.06
C ARG A 628 -15.10 -27.09 6.31
N VAL A 629 -14.53 -27.63 5.24
CA VAL A 629 -13.27 -28.39 5.33
C VAL A 629 -12.14 -27.44 5.70
N ALA A 630 -11.21 -27.90 6.53
CA ALA A 630 -10.07 -27.12 6.98
C ALA A 630 -9.25 -26.61 5.79
N PRO A 631 -8.67 -25.39 5.84
CA PRO A 631 -7.89 -24.87 4.72
C PRO A 631 -6.66 -25.74 4.40
N LEU A 632 -6.33 -25.88 3.10
CA LEU A 632 -5.14 -26.64 2.66
C LEU A 632 -3.83 -26.14 3.30
N LYS A 633 -3.75 -24.83 3.57
CA LYS A 633 -2.67 -24.27 4.38
C LYS A 633 -2.93 -24.64 5.85
N LYS A 634 -2.17 -25.61 6.36
CA LYS A 634 -2.27 -26.09 7.75
C LYS A 634 -2.35 -24.93 8.74
N LEU A 635 -3.45 -24.86 9.46
CA LEU A 635 -3.67 -23.98 10.60
C LEU A 635 -3.54 -24.80 11.89
N SER A 636 -3.19 -24.14 13.00
CA SER A 636 -3.22 -24.78 14.31
C SER A 636 -4.67 -25.02 14.76
N THR A 637 -4.90 -26.06 15.57
CA THR A 637 -6.23 -26.39 16.12
C THR A 637 -6.94 -25.17 16.74
N PRO A 638 -6.29 -24.34 17.58
CA PRO A 638 -6.93 -23.13 18.12
C PRO A 638 -7.40 -22.13 17.05
N ARG A 639 -6.69 -22.03 15.92
CA ARG A 639 -7.10 -21.15 14.82
C ARG A 639 -8.28 -21.73 14.05
N LEU A 640 -8.40 -23.06 13.96
CA LEU A 640 -9.58 -23.72 13.39
C LEU A 640 -10.79 -23.58 14.33
N GLU A 641 -10.59 -23.73 15.64
CA GLU A 641 -11.62 -23.48 16.66
C GLU A 641 -12.12 -22.02 16.61
N LEU A 642 -11.22 -21.04 16.45
CA LEU A 642 -11.62 -19.64 16.19
C LEU A 642 -12.41 -19.47 14.88
N MET A 643 -12.14 -20.30 13.87
CA MET A 643 -12.90 -20.28 12.62
C MET A 643 -14.28 -20.91 12.78
N ALA A 644 -14.40 -21.96 13.59
CA ALA A 644 -15.68 -22.51 14.02
C ALA A 644 -16.51 -21.48 14.79
N ALA A 645 -15.87 -20.76 15.74
CA ALA A 645 -16.51 -19.68 16.48
C ALA A 645 -16.98 -18.56 15.54
N LEU A 646 -16.18 -18.14 14.55
CA LEU A 646 -16.63 -17.16 13.56
C LEU A 646 -17.80 -17.67 12.72
N LEU A 647 -17.78 -18.95 12.31
CA LEU A 647 -18.89 -19.57 11.58
C LEU A 647 -20.16 -19.59 12.43
N CYS A 648 -20.04 -19.92 13.71
CA CYS A 648 -21.12 -19.89 14.70
C CYS A 648 -21.71 -18.49 14.86
N ALA A 649 -20.87 -17.46 15.07
CA ALA A 649 -21.31 -16.05 15.19
C ALA A 649 -22.13 -15.62 13.96
N ARG A 650 -21.61 -15.89 12.76
CA ARG A 650 -22.30 -15.56 11.51
C ARG A 650 -23.62 -16.32 11.38
N LEU A 651 -23.65 -17.60 11.74
CA LEU A 651 -24.84 -18.44 11.63
C LEU A 651 -25.92 -18.01 12.62
N VAL A 652 -25.58 -17.70 13.86
CA VAL A 652 -26.53 -17.19 14.87
C VAL A 652 -27.11 -15.85 14.46
N CYS A 653 -26.29 -14.90 14.02
CA CYS A 653 -26.79 -13.60 13.52
C CYS A 653 -27.70 -13.76 12.29
N TYR A 654 -27.32 -14.66 11.38
CA TYR A 654 -28.12 -14.97 10.20
C TYR A 654 -29.48 -15.54 10.57
N VAL A 655 -29.51 -16.57 11.44
CA VAL A 655 -30.74 -17.19 11.93
C VAL A 655 -31.60 -16.16 12.65
N ARG A 656 -31.04 -15.37 13.57
CA ARG A 656 -31.78 -14.35 14.31
C ARG A 656 -32.50 -13.37 13.37
N LYS A 657 -31.86 -12.99 12.26
CA LYS A 657 -32.43 -12.11 11.25
C LYS A 657 -33.55 -12.80 10.45
N GLU A 658 -33.30 -14.02 9.96
CA GLU A 658 -34.20 -14.69 9.01
C GLU A 658 -35.40 -15.40 9.67
N LEU A 659 -35.25 -15.81 10.94
CA LEU A 659 -36.26 -16.55 11.68
C LEU A 659 -37.53 -15.72 11.94
N ALA A 660 -37.44 -14.39 11.89
CA ALA A 660 -38.57 -13.47 12.08
C ALA A 660 -39.41 -13.75 13.36
N LEU A 661 -38.78 -14.27 14.40
CA LEU A 661 -39.35 -14.44 15.74
C LEU A 661 -38.70 -13.46 16.72
N ASN A 662 -39.43 -13.11 17.79
CA ASN A 662 -38.88 -12.27 18.84
C ASN A 662 -37.94 -13.07 19.75
N VAL A 663 -36.66 -13.15 19.36
CA VAL A 663 -35.61 -13.83 20.14
C VAL A 663 -35.03 -12.88 21.19
N GLU A 664 -35.22 -13.22 22.46
CA GLU A 664 -34.82 -12.41 23.61
C GLU A 664 -33.32 -12.52 23.91
N ALA A 665 -32.76 -13.73 23.84
CA ALA A 665 -31.36 -13.99 24.15
C ALA A 665 -30.65 -14.83 23.08
N CYS A 666 -29.35 -14.64 22.97
CA CYS A 666 -28.48 -15.43 22.11
C CYS A 666 -27.24 -15.86 22.88
N HIS A 667 -26.85 -17.12 22.72
CA HIS A 667 -25.70 -17.74 23.37
C HIS A 667 -24.85 -18.45 22.32
N CYS A 668 -23.53 -18.27 22.41
CA CYS A 668 -22.55 -18.93 21.56
C CYS A 668 -21.64 -19.81 22.43
N TRP A 669 -21.45 -21.06 22.04
CA TRP A 669 -20.74 -22.07 22.81
C TRP A 669 -19.52 -22.56 22.04
N SER A 670 -18.41 -22.68 22.75
CA SER A 670 -17.19 -23.31 22.24
C SER A 670 -16.50 -24.06 23.37
N ASP A 671 -15.98 -25.24 23.07
CA ASP A 671 -15.15 -26.03 23.96
C ASP A 671 -13.67 -25.60 23.98
N SER A 672 -13.30 -24.70 23.07
CA SER A 672 -11.99 -24.08 23.07
C SER A 672 -11.89 -22.93 24.07
N LYS A 673 -11.33 -23.22 25.25
CA LYS A 673 -10.92 -22.18 26.22
C LYS A 673 -9.97 -21.15 25.58
N VAL A 674 -9.14 -21.55 24.61
CA VAL A 674 -8.21 -20.64 23.90
C VAL A 674 -8.96 -19.69 22.97
N ALA A 675 -9.87 -20.20 22.13
CA ALA A 675 -10.66 -19.36 21.23
C ALA A 675 -11.55 -18.39 22.03
N LEU A 676 -12.18 -18.87 23.12
CA LEU A 676 -12.93 -18.01 24.05
C LEU A 676 -12.04 -16.94 24.68
N GLY A 677 -10.82 -17.29 25.08
CA GLY A 677 -9.82 -16.33 25.57
C GLY A 677 -9.47 -15.26 24.54
N TRP A 678 -9.36 -15.61 23.27
CA TRP A 678 -9.16 -14.64 22.18
C TRP A 678 -10.37 -13.74 21.95
N ILE A 679 -11.58 -14.31 21.96
CA ILE A 679 -12.85 -13.60 21.74
C ILE A 679 -13.18 -12.63 22.89
N ASN A 680 -12.82 -12.98 24.12
CA ASN A 680 -13.00 -12.13 25.29
C ASN A 680 -11.90 -11.07 25.45
N GLY A 681 -10.77 -11.23 24.76
CA GLY A 681 -9.68 -10.25 24.74
C GLY A 681 -9.84 -9.15 23.69
N ASP A 682 -9.13 -8.04 23.88
CA ASP A 682 -9.06 -6.96 22.88
C ASP A 682 -8.39 -7.48 21.59
N ALA A 683 -9.11 -7.40 20.46
CA ALA A 683 -8.67 -7.83 19.15
C ALA A 683 -7.28 -7.27 18.75
N ASN A 684 -6.94 -6.06 19.21
CA ASN A 684 -5.67 -5.41 18.88
C ASN A 684 -4.46 -6.08 19.56
N ARG A 685 -4.69 -6.92 20.58
CA ARG A 685 -3.64 -7.68 21.27
C ARG A 685 -3.14 -8.86 20.45
N TRP A 686 -3.89 -9.31 19.43
CA TRP A 686 -3.59 -10.54 18.69
C TRP A 686 -2.90 -10.27 17.34
N LYS A 687 -2.14 -11.25 16.83
CA LYS A 687 -1.58 -11.24 15.47
C LYS A 687 -2.70 -11.14 14.43
N LEU A 688 -2.37 -10.66 13.23
CA LEU A 688 -3.36 -10.20 12.23
C LEU A 688 -4.47 -11.21 11.91
N PHE A 689 -4.15 -12.51 11.81
CA PHE A 689 -5.14 -13.56 11.58
C PHE A 689 -6.18 -13.57 12.71
N VAL A 690 -5.76 -13.84 13.95
CA VAL A 690 -6.65 -13.89 15.12
C VAL A 690 -7.36 -12.54 15.32
N ALA A 691 -6.64 -11.42 15.25
CA ALA A 691 -7.20 -10.08 15.44
C ALA A 691 -8.36 -9.77 14.50
N ASN A 692 -8.23 -10.08 13.21
CA ASN A 692 -9.27 -9.79 12.24
C ASN A 692 -10.53 -10.65 12.47
N ARG A 693 -10.36 -11.92 12.86
CA ARG A 693 -11.49 -12.82 13.14
C ARG A 693 -12.18 -12.48 14.46
N VAL A 694 -11.41 -12.17 15.50
CA VAL A 694 -11.94 -11.70 16.79
C VAL A 694 -12.72 -10.40 16.60
N ARG A 695 -12.19 -9.43 15.83
CA ARG A 695 -12.91 -8.18 15.54
C ARG A 695 -14.24 -8.43 14.83
N GLU A 696 -14.26 -9.37 13.89
CA GLU A 696 -15.50 -9.73 13.20
C GLU A 696 -16.48 -10.44 14.15
N ILE A 697 -16.02 -11.40 14.97
CA ILE A 697 -16.85 -12.05 15.99
C ILE A 697 -17.45 -11.02 16.93
N GLN A 698 -16.63 -10.13 17.50
CA GLN A 698 -17.07 -9.09 18.44
C GLN A 698 -18.03 -8.05 17.80
N ALA A 699 -17.96 -7.85 16.48
CA ALA A 699 -18.89 -7.00 15.74
C ALA A 699 -20.24 -7.69 15.49
N LEU A 700 -20.26 -9.01 15.34
CA LEU A 700 -21.47 -9.81 15.13
C LEU A 700 -22.16 -10.18 16.44
N THR A 701 -21.40 -10.67 17.42
CA THR A 701 -21.89 -11.14 18.71
C THR A 701 -21.09 -10.53 19.86
N PRO A 702 -21.76 -9.95 20.88
CA PRO A 702 -21.12 -9.48 22.09
C PRO A 702 -20.32 -10.60 22.77
N SER A 703 -19.15 -10.27 23.34
CA SER A 703 -18.33 -11.22 24.09
C SER A 703 -19.10 -11.90 25.24
N LEU A 704 -20.09 -11.23 25.84
CA LEU A 704 -20.94 -11.79 26.90
C LEU A 704 -21.84 -12.95 26.45
N TRP A 705 -22.05 -13.12 25.14
CA TRP A 705 -22.82 -14.26 24.63
C TRP A 705 -22.01 -15.55 24.62
N TRP A 706 -20.67 -15.45 24.69
CA TRP A 706 -19.76 -16.58 24.55
C TRP A 706 -19.57 -17.34 25.87
N ARG A 707 -19.82 -18.64 25.82
CA ARG A 707 -19.75 -19.56 26.96
C ARG A 707 -18.90 -20.78 26.62
N TYR A 708 -18.35 -21.39 27.66
CA TYR A 708 -17.63 -22.66 27.57
C TYR A 708 -18.62 -23.83 27.60
N ILE A 709 -18.27 -24.91 26.89
CA ILE A 709 -18.96 -26.19 26.95
C ILE A 709 -17.92 -27.31 26.95
N PRO A 710 -18.11 -28.43 27.69
CA PRO A 710 -17.27 -29.61 27.54
C PRO A 710 -17.33 -30.18 26.11
N THR A 711 -16.21 -30.65 25.58
CA THR A 711 -16.14 -31.23 24.21
C THR A 711 -17.13 -32.37 23.98
N GLU A 712 -17.32 -33.26 24.97
CA GLU A 712 -18.27 -34.39 24.88
C GLU A 712 -19.72 -33.93 24.71
N ASP A 713 -20.06 -32.77 25.27
CA ASP A 713 -21.38 -32.18 25.18
C ASP A 713 -21.56 -31.34 23.91
N ASN A 714 -20.48 -31.01 23.17
CA ASN A 714 -20.54 -30.16 22.00
C ASN A 714 -21.19 -30.86 20.80
N PRO A 715 -22.42 -30.50 20.38
CA PRO A 715 -23.07 -31.15 19.25
C PRO A 715 -22.38 -30.85 17.91
N ALA A 716 -21.62 -29.74 17.82
CA ALA A 716 -20.91 -29.38 16.60
C ALA A 716 -19.75 -30.34 16.25
N ASP A 717 -19.27 -31.13 17.21
CA ASP A 717 -18.23 -32.15 17.01
C ASP A 717 -18.63 -33.19 15.95
N LEU A 718 -19.90 -33.60 15.94
CA LEU A 718 -20.45 -34.50 14.92
C LEU A 718 -20.31 -33.91 13.52
N ALA A 719 -20.48 -32.59 13.37
CA ALA A 719 -20.41 -31.88 12.09
C ALA A 719 -18.98 -31.53 11.66
N SER A 720 -18.02 -31.45 12.59
CA SER A 720 -16.61 -31.18 12.32
C SER A 720 -15.82 -32.47 12.02
N ARG A 721 -16.18 -33.59 12.64
CA ARG A 721 -15.54 -34.90 12.44
C ARG A 721 -16.26 -35.76 11.41
N GLY A 722 -17.59 -35.71 11.43
CA GLY A 722 -18.48 -36.49 10.58
C GLY A 722 -18.92 -37.81 11.22
N CYS A 723 -20.10 -38.29 10.85
CA CYS A 723 -20.66 -39.56 11.32
C CYS A 723 -21.47 -40.28 10.23
N THR A 724 -21.83 -41.53 10.50
CA THR A 724 -22.71 -42.32 9.62
C THR A 724 -24.16 -41.87 9.72
N VAL A 725 -25.00 -42.19 8.71
CA VAL A 725 -26.44 -41.87 8.72
C VAL A 725 -27.14 -42.53 9.91
N LYS A 726 -26.84 -43.80 10.19
CA LYS A 726 -27.39 -44.54 11.35
C LYS A 726 -27.05 -43.93 12.72
N ASN A 727 -25.83 -43.43 12.88
CA ASN A 727 -25.45 -42.75 14.13
C ASN A 727 -26.10 -41.35 14.20
N LEU A 728 -26.30 -40.69 13.06
CA LEU A 728 -26.95 -39.40 12.99
C LEU A 728 -28.44 -39.49 13.32
N SER A 729 -29.14 -40.50 12.81
CA SER A 729 -30.59 -40.69 13.05
C SER A 729 -30.91 -40.94 14.52
N SER A 730 -30.04 -41.65 15.24
CA SER A 730 -30.20 -41.95 16.66
C SER A 730 -29.62 -40.89 17.61
N SER A 731 -29.01 -39.82 17.10
CA SER A 731 -28.32 -38.82 17.92
C SER A 731 -29.26 -37.74 18.48
N LEU A 732 -29.76 -37.94 19.70
CA LEU A 732 -30.52 -36.92 20.41
C LEU A 732 -29.72 -35.63 20.61
N LYS A 733 -28.41 -35.74 20.87
CA LYS A 733 -27.50 -34.58 21.02
C LYS A 733 -27.50 -33.70 19.77
N TRP A 734 -27.57 -34.27 18.57
CA TRP A 734 -27.62 -33.52 17.31
C TRP A 734 -28.97 -32.86 17.07
N TRP A 735 -30.09 -33.56 17.31
CA TRP A 735 -31.42 -33.04 16.95
C TRP A 735 -32.04 -32.15 18.03
N GLN A 736 -31.72 -32.40 19.31
CA GLN A 736 -32.33 -31.74 20.47
C GLN A 736 -31.33 -30.91 21.28
N GLY A 737 -30.05 -30.89 20.87
CA GLY A 737 -28.97 -30.22 21.59
C GLY A 737 -28.57 -30.94 22.89
N PRO A 738 -27.65 -30.37 23.67
CA PRO A 738 -27.28 -30.90 24.98
C PRO A 738 -28.46 -30.93 25.96
N THR A 739 -28.57 -32.00 26.75
CA THR A 739 -29.73 -32.22 27.65
C THR A 739 -29.91 -31.12 28.69
N TRP A 740 -28.81 -30.55 29.20
CA TRP A 740 -28.83 -29.46 30.16
C TRP A 740 -29.44 -28.16 29.60
N LEU A 741 -29.59 -27.99 28.27
CA LEU A 741 -30.32 -26.85 27.72
C LEU A 741 -31.80 -26.87 28.10
N ARG A 742 -32.37 -28.04 28.40
CA ARG A 742 -33.75 -28.13 28.90
C ARG A 742 -33.87 -27.72 30.37
N GLY A 743 -32.77 -27.77 31.10
CA GLY A 743 -32.70 -27.33 32.49
C GLY A 743 -32.71 -25.80 32.61
N SER A 744 -32.64 -25.35 33.86
CA SER A 744 -32.53 -23.93 34.18
C SER A 744 -31.12 -23.40 33.85
N PRO A 745 -30.94 -22.10 33.56
CA PRO A 745 -29.64 -21.53 33.22
C PRO A 745 -28.53 -21.75 34.25
N GLU A 746 -28.88 -21.98 35.51
CA GLU A 746 -27.96 -22.29 36.61
C GLU A 746 -27.33 -23.69 36.47
N THR A 747 -27.94 -24.58 35.70
CA THR A 747 -27.44 -25.94 35.42
C THR A 747 -26.53 -26.00 34.19
N TRP A 748 -26.35 -24.88 33.50
CA TRP A 748 -25.51 -24.82 32.30
C TRP A 748 -24.02 -24.90 32.66
N PRO A 749 -23.17 -25.45 31.78
CA PRO A 749 -21.74 -25.54 32.05
C PRO A 749 -21.12 -24.16 32.29
N GLU A 750 -20.42 -24.00 33.41
CA GLU A 750 -19.56 -22.84 33.67
C GLU A 750 -18.08 -23.22 33.50
N ALA A 751 -17.27 -22.26 33.08
CA ALA A 751 -15.83 -22.45 33.09
C ALA A 751 -15.33 -22.40 34.55
N GLU A 752 -14.83 -23.51 35.09
CA GLU A 752 -14.11 -23.51 36.36
C GLU A 752 -13.00 -22.45 36.31
N ARG A 753 -13.00 -21.53 37.29
CA ARG A 753 -12.11 -20.35 37.29
C ARG A 753 -10.62 -20.71 37.45
N GLU A 754 -10.27 -21.95 37.76
CA GLU A 754 -8.97 -22.33 38.34
C GLU A 754 -7.96 -23.02 37.38
N GLU A 755 -8.34 -23.50 36.20
CA GLU A 755 -7.39 -24.08 35.24
C GLU A 755 -6.84 -23.05 34.23
N ARG A 756 -6.09 -22.05 34.70
CA ARG A 756 -5.48 -21.01 33.84
C ARG A 756 -4.11 -21.35 33.28
N ILE A 757 -3.51 -22.47 33.66
CA ILE A 757 -2.04 -22.62 33.56
C ILE A 757 -1.58 -23.08 32.16
N GLU A 758 -2.30 -23.99 31.48
CA GLU A 758 -1.86 -24.48 30.14
C GLU A 758 -2.30 -23.60 28.96
N SER A 759 -3.44 -22.90 29.07
CA SER A 759 -3.99 -22.08 27.98
C SER A 759 -3.23 -20.76 27.77
N LEU A 760 -2.43 -20.31 28.74
CA LEU A 760 -1.62 -19.08 28.67
C LEU A 760 -0.53 -19.15 27.60
N GLU A 761 0.17 -20.27 27.44
CA GLU A 761 1.28 -20.37 26.48
C GLU A 761 0.83 -20.20 25.02
N VAL A 762 -0.32 -20.78 24.66
CA VAL A 762 -0.90 -20.68 23.31
C VAL A 762 -1.46 -19.27 23.06
N LEU A 763 -2.10 -18.68 24.07
CA LEU A 763 -2.55 -17.28 24.04
C LEU A 763 -1.37 -16.32 23.83
N GLU A 764 -0.23 -16.57 24.48
CA GLU A 764 0.99 -15.75 24.38
C GLU A 764 1.66 -15.84 23.02
N LYS A 765 1.69 -17.02 22.37
CA LYS A 765 2.27 -17.20 21.03
C LYS A 765 1.56 -16.40 19.94
N GLU A 766 0.25 -16.20 20.06
CA GLU A 766 -0.56 -15.43 19.10
C GLU A 766 -0.77 -13.97 19.49
N ARG A 767 -0.31 -13.55 20.68
CA ARG A 767 -0.24 -12.16 21.07
C ARG A 767 0.71 -11.42 20.12
N ARG A 768 0.32 -10.23 19.64
CA ARG A 768 1.29 -9.29 19.08
C ARG A 768 2.33 -9.07 20.15
N ALA A 769 3.60 -9.17 19.77
CA ALA A 769 4.71 -8.78 20.62
C ALA A 769 4.57 -7.29 20.95
N THR A 770 3.78 -7.03 21.98
CA THR A 770 3.73 -5.73 22.62
C THR A 770 4.90 -5.84 23.57
N ALA A 771 6.00 -5.15 23.26
CA ALA A 771 7.12 -5.02 24.17
C ALA A 771 6.65 -4.25 25.41
N VAL A 772 5.97 -4.94 26.32
CA VAL A 772 5.67 -4.47 27.65
C VAL A 772 6.73 -5.10 28.53
N LEU A 773 7.72 -4.29 28.87
CA LEU A 773 8.85 -4.66 29.71
C LEU A 773 8.32 -4.90 31.14
N VAL A 774 7.96 -6.14 31.48
CA VAL A 774 7.69 -6.55 32.86
C VAL A 774 8.70 -7.62 33.23
N THR A 775 9.79 -7.20 33.86
CA THR A 775 10.83 -8.05 34.43
C THR A 775 10.36 -8.63 35.76
N VAL A 776 10.09 -9.94 35.81
CA VAL A 776 10.19 -10.70 37.08
C VAL A 776 11.67 -10.69 37.47
N SER A 777 11.96 -10.22 38.67
CA SER A 777 13.31 -9.83 39.10
C SER A 777 14.12 -11.01 39.65
N PRO A 778 15.25 -11.42 39.03
CA PRO A 778 16.48 -11.71 39.79
C PRO A 778 17.00 -10.37 40.36
N PRO A 779 17.89 -10.36 41.38
CA PRO A 779 18.23 -9.17 42.18
C PRO A 779 18.43 -7.95 41.27
N GLN A 780 17.54 -6.97 41.42
CA GLN A 780 17.29 -5.91 40.45
C GLN A 780 18.57 -5.16 40.09
N ASP A 781 19.04 -5.36 38.86
CA ASP A 781 19.99 -4.44 38.23
C ASP A 781 19.31 -3.08 38.08
N ALA A 782 19.79 -2.08 38.82
CA ALA A 782 19.27 -0.71 38.73
C ALA A 782 19.30 -0.18 37.28
N ALA A 783 20.26 -0.64 36.45
CA ALA A 783 20.39 -0.26 35.05
C ALA A 783 19.23 -0.75 34.16
N ASN A 784 18.53 -1.82 34.56
CA ASN A 784 17.35 -2.32 33.85
C ASN A 784 16.12 -1.42 34.02
N VAL A 785 16.05 -0.68 35.13
CA VAL A 785 14.95 0.25 35.42
C VAL A 785 15.31 1.68 35.01
N ILE A 786 16.55 2.10 35.29
CA ILE A 786 17.05 3.45 35.01
C ILE A 786 18.30 3.32 34.14
N ASN A 787 18.18 3.42 32.81
CA ASN A 787 19.34 3.31 31.93
C ASN A 787 20.32 4.49 32.13
N PRO A 788 21.56 4.28 32.63
CA PRO A 788 22.52 5.36 32.85
C PRO A 788 22.93 6.08 31.57
N GLY A 789 22.87 5.42 30.41
CA GLY A 789 23.19 5.99 29.10
C GLY A 789 22.26 7.12 28.64
N ARG A 790 21.07 7.26 29.27
CA ARG A 790 20.14 8.36 28.98
C ARG A 790 20.48 9.65 29.73
N TYR A 791 21.45 9.62 30.64
CA TYR A 791 21.81 10.77 31.46
C TYR A 791 23.12 11.37 30.98
N SER A 792 23.18 12.70 30.88
CA SER A 792 24.41 13.43 30.56
C SER A 792 25.20 13.86 31.81
N SER A 793 24.59 13.74 32.99
CA SER A 793 25.12 14.16 34.29
C SER A 793 24.90 13.08 35.35
N PHE A 794 25.96 12.77 36.09
CA PHE A 794 25.91 11.83 37.21
C PHE A 794 24.96 12.31 38.33
N GLU A 795 24.98 13.60 38.67
CA GLU A 795 24.11 14.17 39.71
C GLU A 795 22.62 14.02 39.37
N ARG A 796 22.27 14.15 38.08
CA ARG A 796 20.89 13.94 37.62
C ARG A 796 20.48 12.48 37.77
N LEU A 797 21.37 11.55 37.46
CA LEU A 797 21.13 10.11 37.64
C LEU A 797 20.87 9.78 39.13
N ILE A 798 21.72 10.28 40.04
CA ILE A 798 21.58 10.05 41.49
C ILE A 798 20.28 10.63 42.03
N ARG A 799 19.95 11.89 41.69
CA ARG A 799 18.69 12.53 42.14
C ARG A 799 17.45 11.81 41.64
N VAL A 800 17.42 11.41 40.37
CA VAL A 800 16.28 10.65 39.82
C VAL A 800 16.15 9.30 40.51
N THR A 801 17.27 8.59 40.72
CA THR A 801 17.29 7.31 41.43
C THR A 801 16.77 7.45 42.87
N ALA A 802 17.20 8.49 43.59
CA ALA A 802 16.75 8.79 44.94
C ALA A 802 15.24 9.12 45.00
N TRP A 803 14.71 9.90 44.04
CA TRP A 803 13.28 10.17 43.96
C TRP A 803 12.45 8.92 43.67
N CYS A 804 12.88 8.08 42.72
CA CYS A 804 12.21 6.81 42.43
C CYS A 804 12.20 5.88 43.64
N ARG A 805 13.31 5.83 44.40
CA ARG A 805 13.42 5.05 45.64
C ARG A 805 12.52 5.60 46.75
N ARG A 806 12.47 6.92 46.94
CA ARG A 806 11.57 7.56 47.90
C ARG A 806 10.11 7.29 47.56
N PHE A 807 9.73 7.38 46.28
CA PHE A 807 8.39 7.02 45.83
C PHE A 807 8.06 5.58 46.20
N ARG A 808 8.92 4.62 45.85
CA ARG A 808 8.77 3.20 46.22
C ARG A 808 8.65 3.01 47.73
N HIS A 809 9.48 3.67 48.53
CA HIS A 809 9.44 3.62 49.99
C HIS A 809 8.09 4.13 50.52
N ASN A 810 7.63 5.28 50.04
CA ASN A 810 6.37 5.89 50.49
C ASN A 810 5.11 5.13 50.06
N THR A 811 5.17 4.35 48.97
CA THR A 811 4.07 3.49 48.55
C THR A 811 4.06 2.13 49.24
N THR A 812 5.15 1.74 49.89
CA THR A 812 5.28 0.42 50.56
C THR A 812 5.26 0.49 52.09
N MET A 813 5.45 1.68 52.67
CA MET A 813 5.50 1.86 54.13
C MET A 813 4.24 2.54 54.71
N PRO A 814 3.91 2.28 56.00
CA PRO A 814 2.79 2.93 56.70
C PRO A 814 2.92 4.45 56.74
N ALA A 815 1.80 5.16 56.90
CA ALA A 815 1.73 6.63 56.85
C ALA A 815 2.73 7.34 57.79
N CYS A 816 2.97 6.80 59.00
CA CYS A 816 3.92 7.34 59.97
C CYS A 816 5.40 7.20 59.55
N SER A 817 5.71 6.33 58.59
CA SER A 817 7.08 6.03 58.11
C SER A 817 7.37 6.61 56.72
N LYS A 818 6.42 7.39 56.17
CA LYS A 818 6.58 8.05 54.86
C LYS A 818 7.52 9.25 54.98
N ARG A 819 8.42 9.37 54.02
CA ARG A 819 9.34 10.51 53.89
C ARG A 819 8.61 11.64 53.15
N THR A 820 8.12 12.64 53.87
CA THR A 820 7.28 13.74 53.33
C THR A 820 8.03 15.05 53.09
N GLY A 821 9.34 15.11 53.34
CA GLY A 821 10.13 16.32 53.14
C GLY A 821 10.22 16.78 51.67
N ILE A 822 10.20 18.10 51.44
CA ILE A 822 10.19 18.73 50.10
C ILE A 822 11.47 18.44 49.29
N GLY A 823 12.61 18.31 49.96
CA GLY A 823 13.91 17.99 49.35
C GLY A 823 14.35 16.55 49.57
N LEU A 824 15.24 16.03 48.71
CA LEU A 824 15.98 14.79 48.95
C LEU A 824 16.99 14.99 50.10
N THR A 825 17.05 14.04 51.02
CA THR A 825 18.03 14.07 52.12
C THR A 825 19.41 13.65 51.63
N SER A 826 20.46 14.02 52.38
CA SER A 826 21.82 13.57 52.08
C SER A 826 21.93 12.05 52.07
N ASP A 827 21.20 11.36 52.96
CA ASP A 827 21.29 9.90 53.07
C ASP A 827 20.65 9.20 51.88
N GLU A 828 19.57 9.74 51.33
CA GLU A 828 18.95 9.23 50.10
C GLU A 828 19.84 9.39 48.88
N LEU A 829 20.59 10.49 48.80
CA LEU A 829 21.56 10.70 47.73
C LEU A 829 22.77 9.75 47.88
N LYS A 830 23.28 9.57 49.11
CA LYS A 830 24.36 8.62 49.41
C LYS A 830 23.93 7.17 49.15
N GLU A 831 22.70 6.79 49.47
CA GLU A 831 22.14 5.47 49.17
C GLU A 831 22.04 5.24 47.66
N ALA A 832 21.51 6.21 46.92
CA ALA A 832 21.41 6.14 45.46
C ALA A 832 22.80 6.07 44.79
N GLU A 833 23.79 6.82 45.27
CA GLU A 833 25.18 6.73 44.79
C GLU A 833 25.79 5.35 45.03
N ARG A 834 25.61 4.79 46.25
CA ARG A 834 26.10 3.45 46.60
C ARG A 834 25.50 2.34 45.73
N ILE A 835 24.21 2.43 45.39
CA ILE A 835 23.54 1.45 44.51
C ILE A 835 24.24 1.37 43.15
N TRP A 836 24.51 2.52 42.51
CA TRP A 836 25.15 2.55 41.20
C TRP A 836 26.60 2.07 41.22
N ILE A 837 27.34 2.41 42.27
CA ILE A 837 28.72 1.93 42.45
C ILE A 837 28.72 0.40 42.61
N ARG A 838 27.85 -0.14 43.48
CA ARG A 838 27.71 -1.59 43.69
C ARG A 838 27.31 -2.31 42.41
N GLN A 839 26.37 -1.77 41.65
CA GLN A 839 25.93 -2.38 40.40
C GLN A 839 27.06 -2.48 39.39
N GLU A 840 27.81 -1.39 39.19
CA GLU A 840 28.96 -1.36 38.29
C GLU A 840 30.08 -2.32 38.77
N GLN A 841 30.23 -2.50 40.08
CA GLN A 841 31.14 -3.47 40.68
C GLN A 841 30.68 -4.91 40.47
N ILE A 842 29.40 -5.23 40.69
CA ILE A 842 28.83 -6.57 40.46
C ILE A 842 28.97 -6.95 38.98
N HIS A 843 28.68 -6.03 38.06
CA HIS A 843 28.80 -6.25 36.63
C HIS A 843 30.24 -6.54 36.19
N ALA A 844 31.21 -5.87 36.81
CA ALA A 844 32.61 -6.00 36.42
C ALA A 844 33.37 -7.09 37.17
N PHE A 845 33.00 -7.39 38.41
CA PHE A 845 33.78 -8.20 39.35
C PHE A 845 33.00 -9.39 39.95
N GLY A 846 31.68 -9.49 39.77
CA GLY A 846 30.84 -10.59 40.28
C GLY A 846 30.33 -10.42 41.72
N LEU A 847 29.54 -11.40 42.21
CA LEU A 847 28.98 -11.48 43.57
C LEU A 847 29.96 -12.09 44.58
N LYS A 848 29.70 -11.89 45.88
CA LYS A 848 30.58 -12.20 47.03
C LYS A 848 31.23 -13.60 47.00
N GLU A 849 30.52 -14.62 46.51
CA GLU A 849 31.02 -16.02 46.45
C GLU A 849 32.06 -16.26 45.33
N SER A 850 32.16 -15.36 44.35
CA SER A 850 33.15 -15.40 43.26
C SER A 850 34.46 -14.68 43.61
N LEU A 851 34.45 -13.84 44.65
CA LEU A 851 35.56 -12.94 44.96
C LEU A 851 36.84 -13.68 45.38
N ASP A 852 36.71 -14.83 46.05
CA ASP A 852 37.85 -15.67 46.46
C ASP A 852 38.53 -16.39 45.27
N LYS A 853 37.81 -16.66 44.18
CA LYS A 853 38.38 -17.20 42.92
C LYS A 853 38.83 -16.11 41.94
N ALA A 854 38.25 -14.90 42.04
CA ALA A 854 38.54 -13.75 41.19
C ALA A 854 39.68 -12.84 41.70
N MET A 855 40.41 -13.23 42.74
CA MET A 855 41.73 -12.68 43.11
C MET A 855 42.82 -13.03 42.07
N THR A 856 42.47 -13.07 40.79
CA THR A 856 43.40 -13.22 39.68
C THR A 856 44.38 -12.05 39.71
N LYS A 857 45.69 -12.36 39.69
CA LYS A 857 46.93 -11.58 39.42
C LYS A 857 46.93 -10.04 39.26
N MET A 858 45.83 -9.40 38.85
CA MET A 858 45.68 -7.97 38.52
C MET A 858 45.23 -7.09 39.71
N LEU A 859 44.55 -7.63 40.73
CA LEU A 859 44.03 -6.86 41.87
C LEU A 859 44.78 -7.09 43.20
N CYS A 860 45.68 -8.08 43.27
CA CYS A 860 46.43 -8.43 44.49
C CYS A 860 47.19 -7.23 45.10
N GLY A 861 47.75 -6.36 44.24
CA GLY A 861 48.50 -5.18 44.69
C GLY A 861 47.65 -4.08 45.34
N LEU A 862 46.31 -4.16 45.27
CA LEU A 862 45.39 -3.17 45.85
C LEU A 862 44.69 -3.66 47.12
N ASN A 863 44.89 -4.93 47.51
CA ASN A 863 44.31 -5.57 48.69
C ASN A 863 42.82 -5.20 48.92
N PRO A 864 41.92 -5.50 47.98
CA PRO A 864 40.55 -4.99 48.04
C PRO A 864 39.74 -5.66 49.16
N PHE A 865 38.83 -4.89 49.78
CA PHE A 865 37.90 -5.39 50.80
C PHE A 865 36.50 -4.81 50.60
N LEU A 866 35.48 -5.43 51.19
CA LEU A 866 34.11 -4.92 51.18
C LEU A 866 33.84 -4.11 52.45
N ASP A 867 33.30 -2.90 52.31
CA ASP A 867 32.86 -2.10 53.45
C ASP A 867 31.54 -2.60 54.07
N GLU A 868 31.10 -1.97 55.17
CA GLU A 868 29.83 -2.25 55.85
C GLU A 868 28.60 -2.08 54.93
N PHE A 869 28.74 -1.26 53.89
CA PHE A 869 27.75 -1.05 52.85
C PHE A 869 28.08 -1.83 51.59
N GLY A 870 28.80 -2.97 51.70
CA GLY A 870 29.20 -3.89 50.63
C GLY A 870 29.62 -3.24 49.30
N VAL A 871 30.34 -2.12 49.36
CA VAL A 871 31.07 -1.51 48.25
C VAL A 871 32.49 -2.08 48.28
N LEU A 872 33.00 -2.50 47.12
CA LEU A 872 34.38 -2.99 47.01
C LEU A 872 35.34 -1.80 47.02
N ARG A 873 36.23 -1.74 48.01
CA ARG A 873 37.20 -0.66 48.23
C ARG A 873 38.62 -1.15 48.14
N VAL A 874 39.54 -0.24 47.84
CA VAL A 874 40.99 -0.50 47.90
C VAL A 874 41.42 -0.55 49.37
N GLY A 875 42.07 -1.63 49.81
CA GLY A 875 42.60 -1.80 51.17
C GLY A 875 44.13 -1.75 51.24
N GLY A 876 44.76 -1.02 50.32
CA GLY A 876 46.21 -0.88 50.22
C GLY A 876 46.88 -0.16 51.40
N ARG A 877 48.12 0.27 51.22
CA ARG A 877 49.05 0.72 52.29
C ARG A 877 48.71 2.07 52.97
N LEU A 878 47.58 2.70 52.65
CA LEU A 878 47.23 4.05 53.11
C LEU A 878 46.37 4.08 54.38
N GLY A 879 46.07 2.95 55.02
CA GLY A 879 45.20 2.90 56.20
C GLY A 879 45.64 3.78 57.39
N ARG A 880 46.95 4.05 57.52
CA ARG A 880 47.51 4.93 58.57
C ARG A 880 47.74 6.39 58.13
N ALA A 881 47.44 6.75 56.88
CA ALA A 881 47.64 8.12 56.41
C ALA A 881 46.65 9.09 57.07
N GLN A 882 47.04 10.35 57.28
CA GLN A 882 46.13 11.43 57.73
C GLN A 882 45.31 11.96 56.53
N LEU A 883 44.40 11.13 56.03
CA LEU A 883 43.48 11.44 54.93
C LEU A 883 42.04 11.11 55.35
N GLU A 884 41.06 11.60 54.60
CA GLU A 884 39.68 11.15 54.77
C GLU A 884 39.53 9.65 54.45
N GLU A 885 38.60 8.98 55.11
CA GLU A 885 38.40 7.54 54.99
C GLU A 885 38.04 7.12 53.54
N GLU A 886 37.24 7.91 52.83
CA GLU A 886 36.93 7.69 51.40
C GLU A 886 38.17 7.80 50.49
N THR A 887 39.18 8.56 50.90
CA THR A 887 40.46 8.72 50.18
C THR A 887 41.45 7.61 50.53
N LYS A 888 41.49 7.17 51.80
CA LYS A 888 42.29 5.99 52.20
C LYS A 888 41.78 4.73 51.51
N PHE A 889 40.46 4.58 51.44
CA PHE A 889 39.78 3.39 50.95
C PHE A 889 38.82 3.74 49.81
N SER A 890 39.38 4.22 48.70
CA SER A 890 38.58 4.60 47.53
C SER A 890 37.82 3.43 46.92
N ALA A 891 36.61 3.68 46.42
CA ALA A 891 35.78 2.66 45.79
C ALA A 891 36.40 2.18 44.47
N LEU A 892 36.55 0.86 44.32
CA LEU A 892 37.19 0.25 43.17
C LEU A 892 36.22 0.19 41.98
N LEU A 893 36.61 0.69 40.81
CA LEU A 893 35.76 0.71 39.62
C LEU A 893 36.47 0.15 38.37
N PRO A 894 35.74 -0.47 37.43
CA PRO A 894 36.31 -1.00 36.20
C PRO A 894 36.82 0.08 35.25
N ARG A 895 37.64 -0.31 34.26
CA ARG A 895 38.15 0.61 33.21
C ARG A 895 37.04 1.17 32.31
N LYS A 896 35.99 0.39 32.07
CA LYS A 896 34.88 0.69 31.16
C LYS A 896 33.59 0.51 31.95
N GLY A 897 32.65 1.43 31.76
CA GLY A 897 31.40 1.45 32.48
C GLY A 897 30.65 2.74 32.20
N MET A 898 29.32 2.70 32.16
CA MET A 898 28.52 3.91 31.92
C MET A 898 28.62 4.86 33.11
N ILE A 899 28.60 4.32 34.34
CA ILE A 899 28.79 5.11 35.55
C ILE A 899 30.20 5.70 35.60
N VAL A 900 31.22 4.92 35.18
CA VAL A 900 32.61 5.37 35.09
C VAL A 900 32.76 6.54 34.12
N ASP A 901 32.10 6.50 32.96
CA ASP A 901 32.17 7.59 31.97
C ASP A 901 31.41 8.84 32.46
N LEU A 902 30.30 8.69 33.21
CA LEU A 902 29.59 9.81 33.85
C LEU A 902 30.40 10.47 34.96
N LEU A 903 31.06 9.68 35.81
CA LEU A 903 31.96 10.17 36.87
C LEU A 903 33.16 10.91 36.27
N ASN A 904 33.81 10.32 35.26
CA ASN A 904 34.90 10.97 34.53
C ASN A 904 34.45 12.31 33.92
N ARG A 905 33.23 12.37 33.35
CA ARG A 905 32.67 13.61 32.78
C ARG A 905 32.33 14.63 33.87
N ARG A 906 31.79 14.19 35.01
CA ARG A 906 31.51 15.06 36.17
C ARG A 906 32.79 15.75 36.64
N GLU A 907 33.83 14.98 36.94
CA GLU A 907 35.09 15.55 37.43
C GLU A 907 35.82 16.36 36.36
N HIS A 908 35.78 15.94 35.09
CA HIS A 908 36.33 16.75 34.01
C HIS A 908 35.67 18.14 33.89
N ASN A 909 34.34 18.21 34.08
CA ASN A 909 33.60 19.48 34.04
C ASN A 909 33.85 20.31 35.31
N ARG A 910 33.89 19.71 36.50
CA ARG A 910 34.19 20.41 37.78
C ARG A 910 35.60 21.01 37.77
N GLN A 911 36.54 20.31 37.15
CA GLN A 911 37.92 20.78 36.97
C GLN A 911 38.10 21.69 35.74
N LEU A 912 37.02 22.30 35.24
CA LEU A 912 37.03 23.27 34.13
C LEU A 912 37.77 22.79 32.87
N HIS A 913 37.53 21.53 32.48
CA HIS A 913 38.17 20.86 31.35
C HIS A 913 39.68 20.65 31.49
N ALA A 914 40.18 20.49 32.72
CA ALA A 914 41.56 20.16 33.00
C ALA A 914 42.05 18.87 32.27
N GLY A 915 43.38 18.76 32.16
CA GLY A 915 44.03 17.64 31.51
C GLY A 915 43.90 16.32 32.26
N VAL A 916 44.30 15.22 31.60
CA VAL A 916 44.13 13.84 32.09
C VAL A 916 44.68 13.63 33.50
N ALA A 917 45.82 14.24 33.85
CA ALA A 917 46.47 14.05 35.14
C ALA A 917 45.66 14.64 36.30
N GLN A 918 45.17 15.87 36.14
CA GLN A 918 44.40 16.57 37.16
C GLN A 918 43.02 15.95 37.35
N THR A 919 42.31 15.62 36.26
CA THR A 919 41.02 14.92 36.36
C THR A 919 41.15 13.56 37.04
N LEU A 920 42.25 12.83 36.79
CA LEU A 920 42.51 11.56 37.47
C LEU A 920 42.85 11.74 38.95
N ALA A 921 43.56 12.81 39.32
CA ALA A 921 43.85 13.11 40.73
C ALA A 921 42.57 13.37 41.52
N ALA A 922 41.67 14.22 41.00
CA ALA A 922 40.37 14.49 41.61
C ALA A 922 39.50 13.22 41.75
N LEU A 923 39.51 12.34 40.75
CA LEU A 923 38.78 11.06 40.84
C LEU A 923 39.33 10.15 41.95
N ARG A 924 40.65 10.14 42.17
CA ARG A 924 41.31 9.28 43.17
C ARG A 924 41.03 9.66 44.61
N GLU A 925 40.46 10.83 44.87
CA GLU A 925 40.02 11.21 46.21
C GLU A 925 38.89 10.32 46.73
N ARG A 926 38.08 9.74 45.83
CA ARG A 926 36.92 8.88 46.18
C ARG A 926 36.85 7.56 45.39
N PHE A 927 37.43 7.49 44.20
CA PHE A 927 37.29 6.37 43.26
C PHE A 927 38.63 5.89 42.67
N TRP A 928 38.89 4.59 42.77
CA TRP A 928 40.04 3.95 42.12
C TRP A 928 39.62 3.22 40.84
N ILE A 929 39.69 3.92 39.70
CA ILE A 929 39.35 3.36 38.38
C ILE A 929 40.54 2.58 37.80
N LEU A 930 40.33 1.30 37.47
CA LEU A 930 41.34 0.47 36.83
C LEU A 930 41.78 1.07 35.48
N ARG A 931 43.10 1.21 35.30
CA ARG A 931 43.69 1.92 34.14
C ARG A 931 43.11 3.33 33.95
N GLY A 932 42.86 4.06 35.04
CA GLY A 932 42.18 5.36 35.09
C GLY A 932 42.66 6.41 34.08
N ARG A 933 43.97 6.56 33.85
CA ARG A 933 44.50 7.47 32.80
C ARG A 933 43.88 7.19 31.42
N SER A 934 43.67 5.92 31.08
CA SER A 934 43.06 5.52 29.81
C SER A 934 41.56 5.80 29.78
N ALA A 935 40.86 5.63 30.91
CA ALA A 935 39.43 5.91 31.02
C ALA A 935 39.14 7.42 30.90
N VAL A 936 39.88 8.25 31.63
CA VAL A 936 39.82 9.71 31.54
C VAL A 936 40.13 10.19 30.11
N LYS A 937 41.22 9.69 29.51
CA LYS A 937 41.60 10.05 28.12
C LYS A 937 40.50 9.72 27.09
N ARG A 938 39.70 8.67 27.32
CA ARG A 938 38.57 8.31 26.45
C ARG A 938 37.47 9.36 26.50
N VAL A 939 37.08 9.80 27.70
CA VAL A 939 36.02 10.81 27.90
C VAL A 939 36.47 12.20 27.42
N LEU A 940 37.72 12.59 27.68
CA LEU A 940 38.27 13.87 27.20
C LEU A 940 38.31 13.96 25.67
N ARG A 941 38.52 12.83 24.97
CA ARG A 941 38.52 12.77 23.50
C ARG A 941 37.15 13.00 22.87
N THR A 942 36.07 12.74 23.58
CA THR A 942 34.69 12.95 23.11
C THR A 942 34.10 14.26 23.60
N CYS A 943 34.78 14.98 24.49
CA CYS A 943 34.37 16.30 24.93
C CYS A 943 34.46 17.32 23.78
N GLY A 944 33.32 17.93 23.42
CA GLY A 944 33.24 18.93 22.34
C GLY A 944 34.10 20.17 22.57
N ILE A 945 34.23 20.62 23.83
CA ILE A 945 35.06 21.77 24.21
C ILE A 945 36.55 21.44 24.00
N CYS A 946 37.00 20.28 24.48
CA CYS A 946 38.38 19.81 24.29
C CYS A 946 38.70 19.54 22.80
N ARG A 947 37.75 18.97 22.03
CA ARG A 947 37.91 18.75 20.58
C ARG A 947 38.04 20.06 19.80
N ARG A 948 37.23 21.07 20.10
CA ARG A 948 37.27 22.38 19.44
C ARG A 948 38.67 23.02 19.53
N VAL A 949 39.35 22.84 20.65
CA VAL A 949 40.70 23.35 20.90
C VAL A 949 41.78 22.47 20.24
N ALA A 950 41.67 21.14 20.30
CA ALA A 950 42.78 20.23 19.98
C ALA A 950 42.73 19.51 18.62
N ALA A 951 41.58 19.45 17.93
CA ALA A 951 41.41 18.66 16.70
C ALA A 951 42.31 19.15 15.53
N ARG A 952 42.60 18.31 14.54
CA ARG A 952 43.42 18.70 13.37
C ARG A 952 42.57 18.72 12.09
N PRO A 953 42.90 19.56 11.08
CA PRO A 953 42.19 19.54 9.81
C PRO A 953 42.37 18.22 9.06
N PHE A 954 41.45 17.92 8.13
CA PHE A 954 41.60 16.78 7.23
C PHE A 954 42.87 16.90 6.37
N GLN A 955 43.41 15.74 5.98
CA GLN A 955 44.55 15.63 5.07
C GLN A 955 44.15 14.70 3.92
N GLN A 956 44.71 14.90 2.72
CA GLN A 956 44.53 13.98 1.59
C GLN A 956 45.75 14.03 0.65
N ARG A 957 46.01 12.93 -0.08
CA ARG A 957 47.11 12.77 -1.03
C ARG A 957 47.05 13.82 -2.15
N MET A 958 48.19 14.37 -2.58
CA MET A 958 48.27 15.32 -3.70
C MET A 958 47.86 14.69 -5.02
N GLY A 959 47.15 15.43 -5.88
CA GLY A 959 46.71 14.96 -7.21
C GLY A 959 47.80 15.06 -8.27
N ASP A 960 47.54 14.49 -9.44
CA ASP A 960 48.48 14.52 -10.57
C ASP A 960 48.52 15.89 -11.27
N LEU A 961 49.60 16.15 -12.00
CA LEU A 961 49.79 17.43 -12.67
C LEU A 961 48.87 17.54 -13.90
N PRO A 962 48.25 18.70 -14.15
CA PRO A 962 47.36 18.86 -15.30
C PRO A 962 48.16 18.80 -16.61
N ALA A 963 47.54 18.26 -17.66
CA ALA A 963 48.15 18.03 -18.98
C ALA A 963 48.81 19.28 -19.58
N ILE A 964 48.19 20.46 -19.40
CA ILE A 964 48.72 21.76 -19.83
C ILE A 964 50.10 22.12 -19.28
N ARG A 965 50.55 21.47 -18.19
CA ARG A 965 51.81 21.74 -17.51
C ARG A 965 52.94 20.79 -17.94
N VAL A 966 52.59 19.61 -18.44
CA VAL A 966 53.54 18.54 -18.76
C VAL A 966 53.69 18.29 -20.27
N ASN A 967 52.80 18.87 -21.07
CA ASN A 967 52.84 18.76 -22.54
C ASN A 967 53.36 20.06 -23.18
N PRO A 968 54.17 19.97 -24.25
CA PRO A 968 54.56 21.14 -25.04
C PRO A 968 53.34 21.84 -25.62
N ALA A 969 53.33 23.16 -25.54
CA ALA A 969 52.30 23.98 -26.15
C ALA A 969 52.93 25.26 -26.73
N ARG A 970 52.25 25.89 -27.67
CA ARG A 970 52.71 27.16 -28.26
C ARG A 970 52.76 28.26 -27.18
N PRO A 971 53.71 29.20 -27.23
CA PRO A 971 53.73 30.32 -26.29
C PRO A 971 52.38 31.04 -26.25
N PHE A 972 51.91 31.32 -25.04
CA PHE A 972 50.59 31.93 -24.78
C PHE A 972 49.37 31.13 -25.21
N SER A 973 49.48 29.81 -25.50
CA SER A 973 48.30 28.95 -25.57
C SER A 973 47.59 28.85 -24.23
N ASN A 974 48.34 28.68 -23.14
CA ASN A 974 47.80 28.54 -21.80
C ASN A 974 48.27 29.74 -20.98
N VAL A 975 47.34 30.60 -20.56
CA VAL A 975 47.65 31.88 -19.89
C VAL A 975 47.04 31.90 -18.50
N GLY A 976 47.86 32.19 -17.48
CA GLY A 976 47.40 32.49 -16.13
C GLY A 976 47.22 34.00 -15.93
N ILE A 977 46.12 34.43 -15.30
CA ILE A 977 45.86 35.82 -14.93
C ILE A 977 45.81 35.92 -13.41
N ASP A 978 46.62 36.83 -12.85
CA ASP A 978 46.72 37.08 -11.41
C ASP A 978 46.88 38.59 -11.15
N PHE A 979 46.38 39.08 -10.01
CA PHE A 979 46.57 40.47 -9.58
C PHE A 979 47.82 40.57 -8.70
N VAL A 980 48.79 41.38 -9.13
CA VAL A 980 50.04 41.62 -8.38
C VAL A 980 49.77 42.39 -7.06
N GLY A 981 48.62 43.03 -6.89
CA GLY A 981 48.30 43.85 -5.71
C GLY A 981 48.91 45.26 -5.79
N PRO A 982 48.56 46.16 -4.85
CA PRO A 982 48.92 47.58 -4.95
C PRO A 982 50.37 47.86 -4.52
N LEU A 983 51.12 48.56 -5.37
CA LEU A 983 52.28 49.39 -5.02
C LEU A 983 51.83 50.77 -4.54
N LEU A 984 52.66 51.44 -3.74
CA LEU A 984 52.40 52.80 -3.27
C LEU A 984 53.23 53.79 -4.12
N VAL A 985 52.58 54.76 -4.76
CA VAL A 985 53.21 55.82 -5.59
C VAL A 985 52.75 57.20 -5.15
N ARG A 986 53.54 58.25 -5.37
CA ARG A 986 53.12 59.62 -5.04
C ARG A 986 52.12 60.16 -6.07
N SER A 987 51.17 60.97 -5.62
CA SER A 987 50.22 61.68 -6.48
C SER A 987 50.90 62.85 -7.20
N GLU A 988 50.65 63.04 -8.49
CA GLU A 988 51.15 64.19 -9.29
C GLU A 988 50.74 65.55 -8.71
N SER A 989 49.59 65.61 -8.03
CA SER A 989 49.03 66.85 -7.47
C SER A 989 49.49 67.21 -6.05
N SER A 990 50.16 66.32 -5.32
CA SER A 990 50.65 66.60 -3.96
C SER A 990 51.68 65.58 -3.47
N LYS A 991 52.84 66.06 -2.98
CA LYS A 991 53.96 65.24 -2.49
C LYS A 991 53.63 64.41 -1.23
N SER A 992 52.56 64.73 -0.49
CA SER A 992 52.16 64.01 0.73
C SER A 992 51.11 62.93 0.50
N VAL A 993 50.48 62.87 -0.68
CA VAL A 993 49.39 61.94 -0.96
C VAL A 993 49.94 60.68 -1.65
N ILE A 994 49.85 59.55 -0.95
CA ILE A 994 50.27 58.24 -1.45
C ILE A 994 49.07 57.54 -2.10
N LYS A 995 49.18 57.23 -3.39
CA LYS A 995 48.18 56.47 -4.17
C LYS A 995 48.61 55.01 -4.33
N LYS A 996 47.63 54.12 -4.46
CA LYS A 996 47.86 52.71 -4.77
C LYS A 996 47.92 52.53 -6.30
N ALA A 997 49.09 52.23 -6.85
CA ALA A 997 49.27 51.82 -8.24
C ALA A 997 49.30 50.29 -8.35
N TYR A 998 48.67 49.71 -9.36
CA TYR A 998 48.64 48.26 -9.55
C TYR A 998 49.53 47.89 -10.74
N ILE A 999 50.48 46.98 -10.54
CA ILE A 999 51.25 46.43 -11.66
C ILE A 999 50.41 45.38 -12.37
N CYS A 1000 50.18 45.60 -13.65
CA CYS A 1000 49.63 44.59 -14.55
C CYS A 1000 50.53 44.59 -15.79
N LEU A 1001 51.01 43.42 -16.21
CA LEU A 1001 51.92 43.29 -17.37
C LEU A 1001 51.28 43.72 -18.70
N PHE A 1002 50.02 44.17 -18.70
CA PHE A 1002 49.50 45.27 -19.52
C PHE A 1002 48.48 46.03 -18.63
N THR A 1003 48.40 47.37 -18.67
CA THR A 1003 47.78 48.24 -17.63
C THR A 1003 46.24 48.39 -17.65
N TYR A 1004 45.49 48.08 -16.58
CA TYR A 1004 44.03 48.40 -16.46
C TYR A 1004 43.56 48.65 -15.02
N GLN A 1005 42.79 49.72 -14.79
CA GLN A 1005 42.18 50.09 -13.50
C GLN A 1005 40.65 49.91 -13.47
N THR A 1006 40.03 49.63 -14.60
CA THR A 1006 38.57 49.48 -14.78
C THR A 1006 38.28 48.27 -15.65
N ILE A 1007 37.06 47.71 -15.57
CA ILE A 1007 36.71 46.50 -16.32
C ILE A 1007 36.79 46.74 -17.84
N GLU A 1008 36.40 47.93 -18.29
CA GLU A 1008 36.49 48.33 -19.70
C GLU A 1008 37.94 48.44 -20.19
N SER A 1009 38.82 48.94 -19.33
CA SER A 1009 40.23 48.97 -19.64
C SER A 1009 40.75 47.51 -19.74
N PHE A 1010 40.44 46.62 -18.79
CA PHE A 1010 40.84 45.19 -18.84
C PHE A 1010 40.43 44.48 -20.14
N LEU A 1011 39.29 44.83 -20.74
CA LEU A 1011 38.89 44.23 -22.03
C LEU A 1011 39.72 44.74 -23.21
N ARG A 1012 40.10 46.03 -23.21
CA ARG A 1012 41.06 46.58 -24.20
C ARG A 1012 42.43 45.92 -24.05
N ALA A 1013 42.78 45.45 -22.84
CA ALA A 1013 43.93 44.59 -22.61
C ALA A 1013 43.94 43.33 -23.39
N LEU A 1014 42.87 42.59 -23.19
CA LEU A 1014 42.81 41.23 -23.61
C LEU A 1014 42.80 41.22 -25.13
N ARG A 1015 42.09 42.18 -25.75
CA ARG A 1015 42.15 42.46 -27.19
C ARG A 1015 43.56 42.83 -27.66
N ARG A 1016 44.28 43.74 -26.99
CA ARG A 1016 45.67 44.11 -27.35
C ARG A 1016 46.63 42.94 -27.19
N PHE A 1017 46.44 42.09 -26.17
CA PHE A 1017 47.23 40.90 -25.90
C PHE A 1017 47.03 39.86 -27.01
N VAL A 1018 45.77 39.53 -27.32
CA VAL A 1018 45.41 38.61 -28.41
C VAL A 1018 45.95 39.12 -29.75
N ALA A 1019 45.79 40.41 -30.04
CA ALA A 1019 46.30 41.01 -31.27
C ALA A 1019 47.83 41.01 -31.39
N ARG A 1020 48.57 41.13 -30.27
CA ARG A 1020 50.04 41.20 -30.28
C ARG A 1020 50.74 39.85 -30.15
N ARG A 1021 50.14 38.90 -29.42
CA ARG A 1021 50.81 37.67 -28.98
C ARG A 1021 50.14 36.40 -29.50
N GLY A 1022 49.11 36.56 -30.30
CA GLY A 1022 48.28 35.46 -30.74
C GLY A 1022 47.24 35.12 -29.69
N ARG A 1023 46.19 34.47 -30.17
CA ARG A 1023 45.03 34.09 -29.39
C ARG A 1023 45.34 32.90 -28.47
N PRO A 1024 44.99 32.89 -27.17
CA PRO A 1024 45.20 31.74 -26.30
C PRO A 1024 44.23 30.58 -26.59
N ASP A 1025 44.56 29.38 -26.13
CA ASP A 1025 43.70 28.19 -26.10
C ASP A 1025 42.97 28.07 -24.74
N THR A 1026 43.65 28.41 -23.63
CA THR A 1026 43.08 28.37 -22.27
C THR A 1026 43.54 29.55 -21.42
N ILE A 1027 42.64 30.13 -20.62
CA ILE A 1027 42.89 31.17 -19.63
C ILE A 1027 42.54 30.66 -18.23
N GLN A 1028 43.44 30.82 -17.25
CA GLN A 1028 43.24 30.40 -15.86
C GLN A 1028 43.31 31.60 -14.92
N SER A 1029 42.37 31.74 -13.98
CA SER A 1029 42.39 32.83 -12.98
C SER A 1029 42.01 32.35 -11.58
N ASP A 1030 42.41 33.10 -10.56
CA ASP A 1030 41.96 32.87 -9.19
C ASP A 1030 40.46 33.22 -9.01
N ASN A 1031 39.89 32.79 -7.88
CA ASN A 1031 38.48 33.00 -7.57
C ASN A 1031 38.25 34.23 -6.68
N PHE A 1032 39.04 35.29 -6.89
CA PHE A 1032 38.91 36.53 -6.13
C PHE A 1032 37.71 37.35 -6.60
N ARG A 1033 37.09 38.13 -5.69
CA ARG A 1033 35.84 38.90 -5.94
C ARG A 1033 35.92 39.78 -7.19
N THR A 1034 37.10 40.34 -7.48
CA THR A 1034 37.32 41.23 -8.63
C THR A 1034 37.20 40.51 -9.98
N PHE A 1035 37.64 39.25 -10.09
CA PHE A 1035 37.45 38.45 -11.31
C PHE A 1035 36.03 37.93 -11.45
N HIS A 1036 35.35 37.64 -10.33
CA HIS A 1036 33.91 37.35 -10.33
C HIS A 1036 33.09 38.56 -10.76
N GLN A 1037 33.46 39.78 -10.35
CA GLN A 1037 32.84 41.02 -10.80
C GLN A 1037 33.19 41.36 -12.25
N ALA A 1038 34.40 41.12 -12.73
CA ALA A 1038 34.75 41.26 -14.14
C ALA A 1038 34.01 40.23 -15.02
N ASN A 1039 33.84 38.99 -14.55
CA ASN A 1039 32.99 37.96 -15.16
C ASN A 1039 31.50 38.34 -15.09
N ALA A 1040 31.03 38.91 -13.96
CA ALA A 1040 29.66 39.38 -13.81
C ALA A 1040 29.38 40.60 -14.69
N PHE A 1041 30.31 41.53 -14.82
CA PHE A 1041 30.22 42.66 -15.74
C PHE A 1041 30.36 42.23 -17.19
N LEU A 1042 31.19 41.23 -17.52
CA LEU A 1042 31.16 40.58 -18.84
C LEU A 1042 29.79 39.95 -19.11
N LYS A 1043 29.21 39.25 -18.13
CA LYS A 1043 27.84 38.73 -18.19
C LYS A 1043 26.77 39.83 -18.26
N HIS A 1044 27.05 41.03 -17.75
CA HIS A 1044 26.13 42.17 -17.68
C HIS A 1044 26.26 43.15 -18.87
N LEU A 1045 27.45 43.35 -19.44
CA LEU A 1045 27.67 44.06 -20.71
C LEU A 1045 27.11 43.28 -21.89
N PHE A 1046 27.06 41.95 -21.74
CA PHE A 1046 26.51 41.03 -22.73
C PHE A 1046 25.20 40.38 -22.26
N SER A 1047 24.50 40.95 -21.28
CA SER A 1047 23.22 40.42 -20.81
C SER A 1047 22.13 40.64 -21.87
N GLY A 1048 21.75 39.56 -22.53
CA GLY A 1048 20.90 39.48 -23.72
C GLY A 1048 21.44 38.40 -24.66
N ARG A 1049 20.84 38.19 -25.85
CA ARG A 1049 21.29 37.20 -26.88
C ARG A 1049 22.78 37.28 -27.29
N ASN A 1050 23.57 38.20 -26.72
CA ASN A 1050 24.99 38.39 -26.96
C ASN A 1050 25.95 37.62 -26.03
N TRP A 1051 25.60 37.23 -24.79
CA TRP A 1051 26.54 36.44 -23.94
C TRP A 1051 26.74 35.03 -24.48
N GLU A 1052 25.67 34.36 -24.90
CA GLU A 1052 25.79 33.08 -25.61
C GLU A 1052 26.49 33.24 -26.96
N THR A 1053 26.42 34.41 -27.58
CA THR A 1053 27.13 34.71 -28.84
C THR A 1053 28.60 35.02 -28.61
N VAL A 1054 29.00 35.60 -27.46
CA VAL A 1054 30.41 35.77 -27.06
C VAL A 1054 30.99 34.47 -26.50
N GLN A 1055 30.20 33.64 -25.82
CA GLN A 1055 30.61 32.29 -25.41
C GLN A 1055 30.69 31.36 -26.63
N ARG A 1056 29.75 31.46 -27.59
CA ARG A 1056 29.87 30.85 -28.92
C ARG A 1056 30.97 31.46 -29.75
N HIS A 1057 31.29 32.75 -29.62
CA HIS A 1057 32.39 33.37 -30.35
C HIS A 1057 33.72 32.93 -29.75
N LEU A 1058 33.94 33.04 -28.44
CA LEU A 1058 35.11 32.48 -27.73
C LEU A 1058 35.25 30.97 -27.96
N ALA A 1059 34.15 30.20 -28.01
CA ALA A 1059 34.16 28.78 -28.36
C ALA A 1059 34.34 28.50 -29.87
N SER A 1060 33.77 29.30 -30.78
CA SER A 1060 33.95 29.19 -32.25
C SER A 1060 35.38 29.53 -32.65
N GLU A 1061 35.95 30.45 -31.90
CA GLU A 1061 37.31 30.91 -31.98
C GLU A 1061 38.21 29.85 -31.25
N ARG A 1062 37.72 29.07 -30.27
CA ARG A 1062 38.40 28.02 -29.45
C ARG A 1062 39.28 28.51 -28.25
N VAL A 1063 38.77 29.38 -27.35
CA VAL A 1063 39.39 29.72 -26.03
C VAL A 1063 38.53 29.23 -24.85
N GLU A 1064 39.12 28.53 -23.89
CA GLU A 1064 38.49 28.07 -22.62
C GLU A 1064 38.92 28.91 -21.40
N TRP A 1065 38.04 29.20 -20.42
CA TRP A 1065 38.37 29.93 -19.18
C TRP A 1065 38.09 29.10 -17.92
N ILE A 1066 39.09 28.94 -17.04
CA ILE A 1066 39.04 28.05 -15.86
C ILE A 1066 39.32 28.83 -14.56
N PHE A 1067 38.45 28.68 -13.55
CA PHE A 1067 38.62 29.27 -12.20
C PHE A 1067 39.15 28.24 -11.19
N ILE A 1068 40.19 28.59 -10.41
CA ILE A 1068 40.73 27.72 -9.34
C ILE A 1068 40.01 27.91 -7.99
N THR A 1069 39.95 26.90 -7.14
CA THR A 1069 39.26 26.98 -5.82
C THR A 1069 39.81 28.10 -4.93
N GLU A 1070 38.92 28.87 -4.29
CA GLU A 1070 39.29 29.97 -3.37
C GLU A 1070 40.28 29.51 -2.29
N ARG A 1071 41.24 30.37 -1.95
CA ARG A 1071 42.26 30.15 -0.90
C ARG A 1071 43.05 28.84 -1.06
N SER A 1072 43.16 28.35 -2.30
CA SER A 1072 43.95 27.16 -2.66
C SER A 1072 45.13 27.53 -3.59
N PRO A 1073 46.07 28.40 -3.17
CA PRO A 1073 47.14 28.94 -4.03
C PRO A 1073 48.03 27.86 -4.64
N TRP A 1074 48.12 26.68 -4.02
CA TRP A 1074 48.86 25.53 -4.57
C TRP A 1074 48.30 25.01 -5.90
N CYS A 1075 47.03 25.31 -6.25
CA CYS A 1075 46.45 24.96 -7.55
C CYS A 1075 47.02 25.83 -8.70
N GLY A 1076 47.47 27.06 -8.41
CA GLY A 1076 48.06 28.00 -9.38
C GLY A 1076 49.57 28.28 -9.20
N GLY A 1077 50.23 27.53 -8.31
CA GLY A 1077 51.51 27.90 -7.71
C GLY A 1077 52.75 28.04 -8.62
N TYR A 1078 52.63 27.94 -9.95
CA TYR A 1078 53.75 28.16 -10.87
C TYR A 1078 53.79 29.59 -11.45
N TRP A 1079 52.64 30.20 -11.79
CA TRP A 1079 52.61 31.62 -12.17
C TRP A 1079 52.69 32.54 -10.94
N GLU A 1080 52.15 32.12 -9.78
CA GLU A 1080 52.33 32.85 -8.51
C GLU A 1080 53.81 32.94 -8.10
N ARG A 1081 54.62 31.91 -8.40
CA ARG A 1081 56.07 31.93 -8.17
C ARG A 1081 56.77 32.93 -9.09
N LEU A 1082 56.36 33.01 -10.35
CA LEU A 1082 56.84 34.02 -11.29
C LEU A 1082 56.47 35.45 -10.85
N VAL A 1083 55.22 35.67 -10.44
CA VAL A 1083 54.76 36.95 -9.87
C VAL A 1083 55.53 37.28 -8.60
N ARG A 1084 55.81 36.29 -7.73
CA ARG A 1084 56.66 36.47 -6.55
C ARG A 1084 58.08 36.87 -6.94
N SER A 1085 58.70 36.22 -7.91
CA SER A 1085 60.05 36.60 -8.38
C SER A 1085 60.08 38.03 -8.92
N VAL A 1086 59.07 38.43 -9.70
CA VAL A 1086 58.93 39.82 -10.18
C VAL A 1086 58.73 40.80 -9.03
N LYS A 1087 57.89 40.47 -8.04
CA LYS A 1087 57.71 41.28 -6.81
C LYS A 1087 59.00 41.42 -6.02
N THR A 1088 59.75 40.33 -5.88
CA THR A 1088 61.03 40.32 -5.16
C THR A 1088 62.05 41.19 -5.89
N ALA A 1089 62.17 41.04 -7.21
CA ALA A 1089 63.05 41.88 -8.03
C ALA A 1089 62.66 43.36 -7.94
N LEU A 1090 61.38 43.72 -8.17
CA LEU A 1090 60.91 45.10 -8.06
C LEU A 1090 61.08 45.70 -6.67
N LYS A 1091 60.83 44.93 -5.60
CA LYS A 1091 61.09 45.39 -4.22
C LYS A 1091 62.57 45.62 -3.96
N ALA A 1092 63.44 44.77 -4.51
CA ALA A 1092 64.89 44.93 -4.39
C ALA A 1092 65.38 46.15 -5.18
N THR A 1093 64.85 46.39 -6.39
CA THR A 1093 65.25 47.51 -7.25
C THR A 1093 64.68 48.85 -6.78
N LEU A 1094 63.42 48.90 -6.34
CA LEU A 1094 62.77 50.15 -5.91
C LEU A 1094 63.07 50.53 -4.44
N GLY A 1095 63.45 49.56 -3.60
CA GLY A 1095 63.70 49.80 -2.18
C GLY A 1095 62.54 50.51 -1.47
N GLN A 1096 62.82 51.63 -0.79
CA GLN A 1096 61.82 52.51 -0.15
C GLN A 1096 61.39 53.69 -1.05
N CYS A 1097 61.82 53.75 -2.30
CA CYS A 1097 61.59 54.90 -3.18
C CYS A 1097 60.15 54.93 -3.72
N LEU A 1098 59.47 56.07 -3.58
CA LEU A 1098 58.11 56.30 -4.08
C LEU A 1098 58.18 57.01 -5.45
N ALA A 1099 58.30 56.24 -6.53
CA ALA A 1099 58.38 56.75 -7.90
C ALA A 1099 57.08 57.45 -8.36
N ALA A 1100 57.21 58.44 -9.26
CA ALA A 1100 56.07 59.12 -9.90
C ALA A 1100 55.44 58.24 -11.00
N PRO A 1101 54.14 58.39 -11.33
CA PRO A 1101 53.43 57.50 -12.27
C PRO A 1101 54.06 57.37 -13.66
N ASP A 1102 54.65 58.45 -14.20
CA ASP A 1102 55.30 58.44 -15.53
C ASP A 1102 56.73 57.86 -15.50
N GLU A 1103 57.43 57.84 -14.36
CA GLU A 1103 58.75 57.21 -14.22
C GLU A 1103 58.68 55.66 -14.28
N LEU A 1104 57.50 55.10 -14.00
CA LEU A 1104 57.18 53.66 -14.12
C LEU A 1104 56.74 53.26 -15.55
N ARG A 1105 56.45 54.23 -16.44
CA ARG A 1105 56.05 53.97 -17.84
C ARG A 1105 57.25 53.65 -18.73
N ASP A 1106 58.41 54.21 -18.42
CA ASP A 1106 59.65 54.08 -19.20
C ASP A 1106 60.79 53.38 -18.44
N ALA A 1107 60.46 52.55 -17.45
CA ALA A 1107 61.41 51.64 -16.80
C ALA A 1107 61.86 50.53 -17.78
N ARG A 1108 62.63 50.93 -18.80
CA ARG A 1108 63.59 50.09 -19.51
C ARG A 1108 64.66 49.72 -18.50
N ALA A 1109 64.82 48.43 -18.23
CA ALA A 1109 66.08 47.96 -17.69
C ALA A 1109 67.11 47.93 -18.83
N CYS A 1110 67.79 49.06 -19.04
CA CYS A 1110 69.23 49.09 -19.36
C CYS A 1110 69.98 48.94 -18.03
N ASP A 1111 71.20 48.44 -17.88
CA ASP A 1111 72.15 47.66 -18.67
C ASP A 1111 73.14 47.09 -17.63
N LEU A 1112 73.96 46.10 -17.98
CA LEU A 1112 75.42 46.14 -17.79
C LEU A 1112 76.04 44.81 -18.26
N ASP A 1113 76.81 44.96 -19.33
CA ASP A 1113 78.02 44.28 -19.77
C ASP A 1113 78.02 42.80 -20.23
N GLU A 1114 78.46 42.71 -21.49
CA GLU A 1114 79.12 41.63 -22.24
C GLU A 1114 78.34 40.33 -22.54
N GLU A 1115 78.34 40.02 -23.85
CA GLU A 1115 77.60 38.98 -24.57
C GLU A 1115 76.07 39.17 -24.70
N MET A 1116 75.59 39.13 -25.94
CA MET A 1116 74.21 39.40 -26.36
C MET A 1116 73.19 38.52 -25.58
N ALA A 1117 72.59 39.08 -24.53
CA ALA A 1117 71.64 38.34 -23.69
C ALA A 1117 70.32 38.02 -24.44
N LEU A 1118 69.89 36.76 -24.35
CA LEU A 1118 68.58 36.31 -24.85
C LEU A 1118 67.44 36.97 -24.07
N THR A 1119 66.99 38.13 -24.53
CA THR A 1119 65.79 38.77 -23.97
C THR A 1119 64.52 37.93 -24.21
N PRO A 1120 63.48 38.07 -23.37
CA PRO A 1120 62.17 37.47 -23.60
C PRO A 1120 61.61 37.74 -25.01
N ALA A 1121 61.97 38.85 -25.65
CA ALA A 1121 61.58 39.15 -27.03
C ALA A 1121 62.10 38.12 -28.03
N HIS A 1122 63.31 37.57 -27.83
CA HIS A 1122 63.86 36.51 -28.67
C HIS A 1122 63.02 35.23 -28.61
N PHE A 1123 62.47 34.90 -27.44
CA PHE A 1123 61.61 33.73 -27.26
C PHE A 1123 60.18 33.93 -27.81
N LEU A 1124 59.75 35.19 -27.93
CA LEU A 1124 58.35 35.53 -28.22
C LEU A 1124 58.11 35.99 -29.67
N ILE A 1125 59.10 36.63 -30.30
CA ILE A 1125 59.01 37.20 -31.66
C ILE A 1125 60.29 36.99 -32.49
N GLY A 1126 61.29 36.27 -31.96
CA GLY A 1126 62.50 35.89 -32.70
C GLY A 1126 63.53 37.01 -32.92
N ARG A 1127 63.35 38.19 -32.30
CA ARG A 1127 64.25 39.36 -32.37
C ARG A 1127 64.20 40.22 -31.10
N SER A 1128 65.15 41.15 -30.94
CA SER A 1128 65.15 42.15 -29.86
C SER A 1128 63.99 43.16 -29.99
N LEU A 1129 63.51 43.71 -28.87
CA LEU A 1129 62.42 44.71 -28.87
C LEU A 1129 62.89 46.11 -29.29
N ALA A 1130 64.19 46.40 -29.17
CA ALA A 1130 64.76 47.71 -29.52
C ALA A 1130 65.09 47.85 -31.02
N SER A 1131 65.05 46.76 -31.80
CA SER A 1131 65.24 46.85 -33.25
C SER A 1131 63.96 47.38 -33.91
N PHE A 1132 64.06 48.50 -34.64
CA PHE A 1132 62.97 48.98 -35.49
C PHE A 1132 62.55 47.90 -36.50
N PRO A 1133 61.26 47.82 -36.91
CA PRO A 1133 60.91 47.09 -38.13
C PRO A 1133 61.62 47.80 -39.28
N ASP A 1134 62.37 47.05 -40.08
CA ASP A 1134 63.15 47.61 -41.18
C ASP A 1134 62.24 48.43 -42.12
N ARG A 1135 62.36 49.76 -42.02
CA ARG A 1135 61.80 50.77 -42.92
C ARG A 1135 62.89 51.82 -43.12
N SER A 1136 63.94 51.46 -43.85
CA SER A 1136 64.69 52.40 -44.70
C SER A 1136 63.98 52.39 -46.07
N ASN A 1137 63.09 53.34 -46.36
CA ASN A 1137 63.38 54.60 -47.05
C ASN A 1137 64.58 54.59 -48.01
N SER A 1138 64.22 54.78 -49.28
CA SER A 1138 64.87 55.57 -50.34
C SER A 1138 66.32 55.29 -50.73
N ALA A 1139 66.44 54.86 -52.00
CA ALA A 1139 67.51 55.15 -52.95
C ALA A 1139 68.92 54.71 -52.56
N ASP A 1140 69.33 53.54 -53.04
CA ASP A 1140 70.33 53.36 -54.10
C ASP A 1140 70.99 51.97 -54.00
N ARG A 1141 71.47 51.49 -55.15
CA ARG A 1141 71.90 50.11 -55.43
C ARG A 1141 73.02 49.58 -54.52
N GLY A 1142 72.93 48.29 -54.15
CA GLY A 1142 74.07 47.55 -53.59
C GLY A 1142 73.74 46.12 -53.14
N THR A 1143 73.86 45.16 -54.07
CA THR A 1143 74.10 43.71 -53.87
C THR A 1143 74.22 43.17 -52.43
N LEU A 1144 73.24 42.35 -52.01
CA LEU A 1144 73.48 41.13 -51.21
C LEU A 1144 72.31 40.15 -51.37
N ARG A 1145 72.47 39.23 -52.32
CA ARG A 1145 71.64 38.02 -52.44
C ARG A 1145 71.85 37.14 -51.20
N SER A 1146 71.02 37.25 -50.16
CA SER A 1146 70.91 36.17 -49.17
C SER A 1146 69.94 35.12 -49.72
N SER A 1147 70.48 34.07 -50.33
CA SER A 1147 69.71 32.99 -50.98
C SER A 1147 68.65 32.37 -50.06
N SER A 1148 67.53 31.91 -50.63
CA SER A 1148 66.45 31.19 -49.91
C SER A 1148 66.98 29.99 -49.09
N ARG A 1149 68.12 29.41 -49.48
CA ARG A 1149 68.83 28.37 -48.72
C ARG A 1149 69.31 28.85 -47.35
N HIS A 1150 69.74 30.11 -47.20
CA HIS A 1150 70.22 30.64 -45.93
C HIS A 1150 69.08 30.88 -44.93
N LEU A 1151 67.92 31.32 -45.41
CA LEU A 1151 66.69 31.46 -44.61
C LEU A 1151 66.13 30.09 -44.21
N LEU A 1152 66.11 29.11 -45.12
CA LEU A 1152 65.72 27.72 -44.84
C LEU A 1152 66.68 27.04 -43.86
N HIS A 1153 67.99 27.27 -43.97
CA HIS A 1153 68.98 26.71 -43.04
C HIS A 1153 68.85 27.31 -41.64
N ARG A 1154 68.63 28.63 -41.53
CA ARG A 1154 68.42 29.30 -40.25
C ARG A 1154 67.10 28.90 -39.59
N TRP A 1155 66.02 28.75 -40.37
CA TRP A 1155 64.74 28.22 -39.87
C TRP A 1155 64.88 26.75 -39.42
N SER A 1156 65.54 25.90 -40.21
CA SER A 1156 65.78 24.49 -39.84
C SER A 1156 66.67 24.35 -38.59
N TYR A 1157 67.67 25.22 -38.43
CA TYR A 1157 68.49 25.32 -37.22
C TYR A 1157 67.68 25.79 -36.00
N GLN A 1158 66.81 26.80 -36.17
CA GLN A 1158 65.89 27.23 -35.11
C GLN A 1158 64.90 26.12 -34.72
N GLN A 1159 64.34 25.38 -35.68
CA GLN A 1159 63.49 24.22 -35.39
C GLN A 1159 64.25 23.10 -34.68
N LYS A 1160 65.53 22.86 -35.04
CA LYS A 1160 66.41 21.94 -34.32
C LYS A 1160 66.67 22.39 -32.87
N LEU A 1161 66.91 23.68 -32.64
CA LEU A 1161 67.10 24.23 -31.28
C LEU A 1161 65.83 24.16 -30.44
N VAL A 1162 64.67 24.49 -31.01
CA VAL A 1162 63.36 24.35 -30.35
C VAL A 1162 63.06 22.88 -30.05
N GLY A 1163 63.34 21.97 -30.99
CA GLY A 1163 63.23 20.53 -30.79
C GLY A 1163 64.17 20.01 -29.70
N ALA A 1164 65.42 20.49 -29.67
CA ALA A 1164 66.39 20.16 -28.63
C ALA A 1164 65.96 20.69 -27.26
N PHE A 1165 65.43 21.92 -27.20
CA PHE A 1165 64.86 22.49 -25.98
C PHE A 1165 63.71 21.65 -25.45
N TRP A 1166 62.71 21.30 -26.28
CA TRP A 1166 61.59 20.47 -25.82
C TRP A 1166 62.03 19.07 -25.42
N LYS A 1167 63.05 18.52 -26.08
CA LYS A 1167 63.65 17.22 -25.72
C LYS A 1167 64.35 17.30 -24.35
N ARG A 1168 65.12 18.36 -24.09
CA ARG A 1168 65.75 18.61 -22.78
C ARG A 1168 64.73 18.95 -21.71
N TRP A 1169 63.77 19.81 -21.97
CA TRP A 1169 62.67 20.13 -21.04
C TRP A 1169 61.89 18.88 -20.63
N LYS A 1170 61.54 17.99 -21.57
CA LYS A 1170 60.91 16.71 -21.26
C LYS A 1170 61.82 15.80 -20.43
N ARG A 1171 63.10 15.68 -20.78
CA ARG A 1171 64.05 14.75 -20.13
C ARG A 1171 64.57 15.23 -18.77
N GLU A 1172 64.79 16.53 -18.62
CA GLU A 1172 65.44 17.14 -17.46
C GLU A 1172 64.39 17.75 -16.51
N TYR A 1173 63.46 18.56 -17.02
CA TYR A 1173 62.51 19.26 -16.15
C TYR A 1173 61.24 18.45 -15.86
N VAL A 1174 60.55 17.92 -16.87
CA VAL A 1174 59.30 17.16 -16.65
C VAL A 1174 59.55 15.91 -15.80
N VAL A 1175 60.69 15.24 -15.99
CA VAL A 1175 61.09 14.09 -15.16
C VAL A 1175 61.25 14.48 -13.68
N THR A 1176 61.77 15.68 -13.36
CA THR A 1176 61.88 16.13 -11.95
C THR A 1176 60.52 16.33 -11.27
N LEU A 1177 59.45 16.52 -12.04
CA LEU A 1177 58.09 16.69 -11.54
C LEU A 1177 57.38 15.37 -11.18
N SER A 1178 58.01 14.22 -11.41
CA SER A 1178 57.48 12.89 -11.07
C SER A 1178 57.25 12.68 -9.57
N SER A 1179 58.05 13.34 -8.72
CA SER A 1179 57.97 13.18 -7.26
C SER A 1179 56.94 14.13 -6.61
N ARG A 1180 56.05 13.58 -5.76
CA ARG A 1180 55.12 14.39 -4.95
C ARG A 1180 55.86 15.02 -3.77
N GLY A 1181 56.08 16.33 -3.82
CA GLY A 1181 56.83 17.05 -2.77
C GLY A 1181 56.11 17.16 -1.41
N LYS A 1182 54.77 17.10 -1.35
CA LYS A 1182 53.97 17.17 -0.11
C LYS A 1182 52.74 16.26 -0.20
N TRP A 1183 52.21 15.85 0.95
CA TRP A 1183 50.94 15.10 1.09
C TRP A 1183 50.95 13.75 0.36
N LYS A 1184 51.80 12.85 0.87
CA LYS A 1184 52.11 11.56 0.26
C LYS A 1184 51.15 10.43 0.67
N LYS A 1185 50.53 10.52 1.85
CA LYS A 1185 49.69 9.46 2.45
C LYS A 1185 48.21 9.62 2.08
N LEU A 1186 47.53 8.48 1.92
CA LEU A 1186 46.07 8.42 1.85
C LEU A 1186 45.52 8.58 3.28
N HIS A 1187 44.50 9.41 3.43
CA HIS A 1187 43.87 9.71 4.72
C HIS A 1187 42.35 9.58 4.57
N GLU A 1188 41.66 9.39 5.70
CA GLU A 1188 40.21 9.24 5.77
C GLU A 1188 39.50 10.42 5.10
N GLN A 1189 38.55 10.11 4.19
CA GLN A 1189 37.83 11.13 3.44
C GLN A 1189 36.72 11.75 4.31
N PRO A 1190 36.48 13.07 4.21
CA PRO A 1190 35.32 13.68 4.82
C PRO A 1190 34.02 13.13 4.19
N ARG A 1191 32.92 13.13 4.96
CA ARG A 1191 31.60 12.66 4.53
C ARG A 1191 30.65 13.84 4.34
N VAL A 1192 29.69 13.67 3.42
CA VAL A 1192 28.54 14.58 3.35
C VAL A 1192 27.77 14.49 4.66
N GLY A 1193 27.47 15.64 5.26
CA GLY A 1193 26.80 15.72 6.56
C GLY A 1193 27.74 15.97 7.75
N ASP A 1194 29.05 15.80 7.62
CA ASP A 1194 30.01 16.05 8.71
C ASP A 1194 29.95 17.52 9.17
N VAL A 1195 29.97 17.72 10.50
CA VAL A 1195 30.03 19.05 11.12
C VAL A 1195 31.50 19.40 11.35
N VAL A 1196 31.94 20.48 10.71
CA VAL A 1196 33.34 20.91 10.67
C VAL A 1196 33.53 22.35 11.13
N LEU A 1197 34.69 22.68 11.66
CA LEU A 1197 35.16 24.07 11.75
C LEU A 1197 35.90 24.44 10.47
N VAL A 1198 35.54 25.58 9.89
CA VAL A 1198 36.22 26.18 8.75
C VAL A 1198 37.35 27.05 9.28
N ALA A 1199 38.58 26.59 9.11
CA ALA A 1199 39.78 27.28 9.53
C ALA A 1199 39.96 28.59 8.75
N ASP A 1200 39.94 29.69 9.49
CA ASP A 1200 40.34 31.00 9.00
C ASP A 1200 41.59 31.44 9.76
N TYR A 1201 42.75 31.32 9.11
CA TYR A 1201 44.04 31.53 9.76
C TYR A 1201 44.28 32.99 10.20
N ASN A 1202 43.41 33.92 9.80
CA ASN A 1202 43.42 35.31 10.24
C ASN A 1202 42.62 35.55 11.52
N THR A 1203 41.90 34.55 12.04
CA THR A 1203 41.13 34.66 13.28
C THR A 1203 41.53 33.59 14.29
N PRO A 1204 41.46 33.88 15.61
CA PRO A 1204 41.73 32.89 16.64
C PRO A 1204 40.81 31.68 16.47
N ARG A 1205 41.34 30.47 16.72
CA ARG A 1205 40.64 29.20 16.50
C ARG A 1205 39.25 29.08 17.14
N ARG A 1206 39.01 29.78 18.24
CA ARG A 1206 37.70 29.84 18.92
C ARG A 1206 36.62 30.59 18.13
N ARG A 1207 37.02 31.43 17.16
CA ARG A 1207 36.15 32.22 16.28
C ARG A 1207 35.99 31.60 14.88
N TRP A 1208 36.57 30.44 14.63
CA TRP A 1208 36.37 29.72 13.36
C TRP A 1208 34.91 29.35 13.18
N SER A 1209 34.39 29.59 11.98
CA SER A 1209 32.99 29.34 11.67
C SER A 1209 32.67 27.85 11.67
N LEU A 1210 31.52 27.49 12.24
CA LEU A 1210 30.96 26.15 12.12
C LEU A 1210 30.32 25.99 10.72
N GLY A 1211 30.49 24.83 10.11
CA GLY A 1211 29.85 24.52 8.84
C GLY A 1211 29.54 23.04 8.68
N ARG A 1212 28.62 22.73 7.78
CA ARG A 1212 28.23 21.36 7.42
C ARG A 1212 28.66 21.07 5.99
N ILE A 1213 29.30 19.93 5.76
CA ILE A 1213 29.69 19.51 4.41
C ILE A 1213 28.43 19.12 3.63
N VAL A 1214 28.22 19.75 2.48
CA VAL A 1214 27.06 19.51 1.60
C VAL A 1214 27.45 18.71 0.37
N GLU A 1215 28.64 18.95 -0.17
CA GLU A 1215 29.10 18.30 -1.40
C GLU A 1215 30.61 18.09 -1.37
N LEU A 1216 31.06 16.93 -1.83
CA LEU A 1216 32.47 16.58 -1.96
C LEU A 1216 32.90 16.72 -3.42
N LEU A 1217 33.94 17.51 -3.69
CA LEU A 1217 34.49 17.69 -5.02
C LEU A 1217 35.69 16.75 -5.19
N THR A 1218 35.46 15.63 -5.85
CA THR A 1218 36.43 14.57 -6.12
C THR A 1218 37.24 14.88 -7.38
N GLY A 1219 38.55 14.61 -7.33
CA GLY A 1219 39.40 14.62 -8.54
C GLY A 1219 39.18 13.37 -9.39
N GLY A 1220 39.74 13.35 -10.61
CA GLY A 1220 39.71 12.16 -11.49
C GLY A 1220 40.36 10.90 -10.92
N ASP A 1221 41.10 11.03 -9.82
CA ASP A 1221 41.67 9.92 -9.04
C ASP A 1221 40.78 9.45 -7.87
N GLY A 1222 39.52 9.91 -7.81
CA GLY A 1222 38.54 9.52 -6.78
C GLY A 1222 38.78 10.12 -5.39
N LEU A 1223 39.75 11.02 -5.23
CA LEU A 1223 40.11 11.63 -3.94
C LEU A 1223 39.53 13.03 -3.78
N THR A 1224 38.87 13.26 -2.65
CA THR A 1224 38.30 14.58 -2.32
C THR A 1224 39.36 15.54 -1.78
N ARG A 1225 39.53 16.69 -2.44
CA ARG A 1225 40.46 17.76 -2.02
C ARG A 1225 39.79 19.09 -1.72
N SER A 1226 38.57 19.26 -2.21
CA SER A 1226 37.72 20.42 -1.98
C SER A 1226 36.31 19.95 -1.62
N ALA A 1227 35.60 20.74 -0.82
CA ALA A 1227 34.22 20.45 -0.44
C ALA A 1227 33.42 21.76 -0.41
N LYS A 1228 32.13 21.68 -0.74
CA LYS A 1228 31.18 22.77 -0.47
C LYS A 1228 30.67 22.62 0.97
N VAL A 1229 30.86 23.67 1.75
CA VAL A 1229 30.50 23.73 3.16
C VAL A 1229 29.47 24.82 3.35
N ASN A 1230 28.32 24.46 3.90
CA ASN A 1230 27.30 25.42 4.27
C ASN A 1230 27.60 25.97 5.66
N THR A 1231 27.76 27.28 5.75
CA THR A 1231 27.99 28.02 6.99
C THR A 1231 26.83 28.98 7.24
N ALA A 1232 26.71 29.57 8.42
CA ALA A 1232 25.67 30.55 8.70
C ALA A 1232 25.70 31.78 7.74
N ALA A 1233 26.84 32.07 7.12
CA ALA A 1233 27.01 33.16 6.15
C ALA A 1233 26.78 32.73 4.69
N GLY A 1234 26.42 31.46 4.45
CA GLY A 1234 26.20 30.89 3.13
C GLY A 1234 27.16 29.74 2.78
N THR A 1235 27.01 29.24 1.55
CA THR A 1235 27.78 28.11 1.01
C THR A 1235 29.13 28.56 0.48
N LEU A 1236 30.21 27.98 0.99
CA LEU A 1236 31.58 28.27 0.60
C LEU A 1236 32.23 27.01 0.02
N CYS A 1237 33.03 27.16 -1.04
CA CYS A 1237 33.92 26.08 -1.49
C CYS A 1237 35.26 26.22 -0.77
N ARG A 1238 35.67 25.18 -0.03
CA ARG A 1238 36.89 25.19 0.79
C ARG A 1238 37.69 23.92 0.58
N SER A 1239 39.00 24.03 0.70
CA SER A 1239 39.85 22.85 0.73
C SER A 1239 39.59 22.05 2.00
N VAL A 1240 39.58 20.72 1.89
CA VAL A 1240 39.47 19.82 3.06
C VAL A 1240 40.53 20.11 4.13
N ARG A 1241 41.67 20.69 3.73
CA ARG A 1241 42.78 21.11 4.60
C ARG A 1241 42.45 22.27 5.53
N THR A 1242 41.35 22.95 5.26
CA THR A 1242 40.81 24.01 6.10
C THR A 1242 39.59 23.54 6.91
N LEU A 1243 39.24 22.25 6.86
CA LEU A 1243 38.08 21.71 7.56
C LEU A 1243 38.54 20.81 8.72
N VAL A 1244 38.07 21.09 9.93
CA VAL A 1244 38.37 20.32 11.14
C VAL A 1244 37.11 19.61 11.60
N LEU A 1245 37.13 18.28 11.64
CA LEU A 1245 36.00 17.47 12.09
C LEU A 1245 35.70 17.70 13.58
N LEU A 1246 34.44 18.01 13.89
CA LEU A 1246 33.93 18.06 15.26
C LEU A 1246 33.01 16.87 15.55
N GLU A 1247 32.10 16.60 14.62
CA GLU A 1247 31.07 15.57 14.74
C GLU A 1247 30.89 14.88 13.38
N LEU A 1248 30.87 13.55 13.40
CA LEU A 1248 30.66 12.72 12.23
C LEU A 1248 29.17 12.76 11.84
N ALA A 1249 28.88 12.68 10.55
CA ALA A 1249 27.52 12.40 10.10
C ALA A 1249 27.05 11.06 10.72
N GLU A 1250 25.89 11.06 11.39
CA GLU A 1250 25.24 9.83 11.85
C GLU A 1250 24.92 8.96 10.62
N ALA A 1251 25.31 7.69 10.66
CA ALA A 1251 24.97 6.73 9.63
C ALA A 1251 23.46 6.44 9.74
N TYR A 1252 22.68 7.10 8.91
CA TYR A 1252 21.30 6.76 8.62
C TYR A 1252 21.22 5.89 7.37
#